data_AF-A0A971VEL9-F1
#
_entry.id   AF-A0A971VEL9-F1
#
_cell.length_a   1.000
_cell.length_b   1.000
_cell.length_c   1.000
_cell.angle_alpha   90.00
_cell.angle_beta   90.00
_cell.angle_gamma   90.00
#
_symmetry.space_group_name_H-M   'P 1'
#
loop_
_entity.id
_entity.type
_entity.pdbx_description
1 polymer ?
#
loop_
_entity_poly.entity_id
_entity_poly.type
_entity_poly.pdbx_seq_one_letter_code
_entity_poly.pdbx_strand_id
1 'polypeptide(L)'
;LYDAFQTIIMLSGHGEHDFSKMDATKTIQLVEEVFTALSFSVEILKFDALIEGKNIEKQPLFKLWHLLYSFEGDNSRTGNQTLIDKIMGLTNFPKEYATIIANISFQDDYGSLSTKAMRKILPHLKDGFAYGGRKERPEEPSACEYAGYRHSKHSLNKEEIENKVLKDRLEILKKNSLRNPVVEKILNQLINVVNGIIDTYGKPDEIRIELARELKKSADEREKMTAAISKTTAAHEQIRKLLKNDFGLKHVSRTDLIRYKLYKELEPRGYKTLYSDTYIPREKLFSNEFDIEHIIPQSRLFDDSFSNKTLEKREVNIKKGNDTAYDYIFNEEGQAGIDNYLLKLDDLVKDAKISRTKYKKLKMKGSEIPDDFIERDLRDSQYIARHAKGMLEAIVKNVVTTTGSITDRLREDWQLVDVMQELNWDKYDKLGLTEIIEGRQGQRIRRIKGWTKRNDHRHHAMDALTIAFTKRSHIQYLNNLNARSNKESRIYEIETKELKRDENNRLRFKAPIEIKAFRAAAKEHLSNTLISIKAKNKVVTQNINITKKKNGTNKKQQLTPRGQLHNETIYGSSLRYVTKLEKVGAAFNEEQIAKVANKKYRAALLQRLKEYNNDPKKAFTGKNSLQKSPLYLDKAQNLTVPEKVKTVTTETIYTIRKAVTPDLKIEKVLDSKVRAVLAARLKEYDNDPKKAFSNIEDQPIWINEEKGICIKRVTITGVANAQALHDKRDKYGHPLLDAEGKNIPVDFVNTGSNHHVAIYRDNTGNLQENVISFFEATTRATLGIPIIDKDYRKEDGWEFLFSMKQNEYFVFPNEQTGFNPKEIDLMNPENYHLISPNLFRVQKIATKDYVFRHHLETNVENNNDLKGITWLRYGLNGIVGIVKIRLNHIGQVVAVGEE
;
A
#
# COMPACT_ATOMS: atom_id res chain seq x y z
N LEU A 1 2.26 33.32 9.12
CA LEU A 1 3.02 34.31 9.92
C LEU A 1 2.25 35.63 10.01
N TYR A 2 1.94 36.29 8.90
CA TYR A 2 1.16 37.54 8.93
C TYR A 2 -0.25 37.39 9.53
N ASP A 3 -0.94 36.25 9.35
CA ASP A 3 -2.21 35.98 10.06
C ASP A 3 -2.05 35.98 11.60
N ALA A 4 -0.90 35.50 12.09
CA ALA A 4 -0.59 35.54 13.51
C ALA A 4 -0.31 36.98 13.97
N PHE A 5 0.37 37.78 13.16
CA PHE A 5 0.55 39.22 13.44
C PHE A 5 -0.78 39.96 13.45
N GLN A 6 -1.70 39.68 12.51
CA GLN A 6 -3.05 40.22 12.50
C GLN A 6 -3.79 39.89 13.80
N THR A 7 -3.69 38.64 14.26
CA THR A 7 -4.30 38.19 15.53
C THR A 7 -3.70 38.94 16.73
N ILE A 8 -2.38 39.13 16.76
CA ILE A 8 -1.69 39.88 17.82
C ILE A 8 -2.13 41.35 17.84
N ILE A 9 -2.22 42.01 16.68
CA ILE A 9 -2.66 43.40 16.57
C ILE A 9 -4.10 43.56 17.10
N MET A 10 -5.00 42.66 16.71
CA MET A 10 -6.37 42.62 17.23
C MET A 10 -6.41 42.45 18.76
N LEU A 11 -5.67 41.47 19.30
CA LEU A 11 -5.62 41.22 20.75
C LEU A 11 -4.93 42.33 21.54
N SER A 12 -4.06 43.12 20.90
CA SER A 12 -3.41 44.28 21.52
C SER A 12 -4.28 45.54 21.55
N GLY A 13 -5.50 45.48 21.03
CA GLY A 13 -6.43 46.62 21.02
C GLY A 13 -6.22 47.63 19.89
N HIS A 14 -5.40 47.30 18.89
CA HIS A 14 -5.07 48.20 17.75
C HIS A 14 -6.00 48.00 16.53
N GLY A 15 -7.20 47.46 16.76
CA GLY A 15 -8.25 47.26 15.77
C GLY A 15 -8.16 45.94 15.01
N GLU A 16 -9.26 45.59 14.33
CA GLU A 16 -9.35 44.41 13.46
C GLU A 16 -9.08 44.83 12.01
N HIS A 17 -7.99 44.32 11.44
CA HIS A 17 -7.55 44.62 10.07
C HIS A 17 -7.57 43.36 9.23
N ASP A 18 -8.14 43.40 8.03
CA ASP A 18 -8.14 42.27 7.10
C ASP A 18 -6.95 42.37 6.14
N PHE A 19 -5.83 41.71 6.49
CA PHE A 19 -4.61 41.78 5.69
C PHE A 19 -4.78 41.23 4.27
N SER A 20 -5.79 40.39 4.02
CA SER A 20 -6.06 39.85 2.68
C SER A 20 -6.57 40.89 1.68
N LYS A 21 -7.03 42.04 2.17
CA LYS A 21 -7.55 43.16 1.37
C LYS A 21 -6.59 44.35 1.30
N MET A 22 -5.40 44.23 1.89
CA MET A 22 -4.41 45.30 1.98
C MET A 22 -3.23 45.05 1.03
N ASP A 23 -2.61 46.13 0.57
CA ASP A 23 -1.33 46.05 -0.13
C ASP A 23 -0.22 45.64 0.85
N ALA A 24 0.72 44.80 0.39
CA ALA A 24 1.79 44.27 1.23
C ALA A 24 2.63 45.36 1.90
N THR A 25 2.88 46.47 1.21
CA THR A 25 3.64 47.61 1.76
C THR A 25 2.89 48.25 2.92
N LYS A 26 1.57 48.45 2.76
CA LYS A 26 0.69 49.00 3.79
C LYS A 26 0.54 48.05 4.98
N THR A 27 0.46 46.74 4.73
CA THR A 27 0.42 45.73 5.79
C THR A 27 1.72 45.75 6.60
N ILE A 28 2.88 45.80 5.95
CA ILE A 28 4.18 45.85 6.65
C ILE A 28 4.28 47.13 7.48
N GLN A 29 3.90 48.29 6.92
CA GLN A 29 3.90 49.57 7.64
C GLN A 29 3.01 49.53 8.88
N LEU A 30 1.76 49.05 8.75
CA LEU A 30 0.85 48.92 9.88
C LEU A 30 1.42 48.01 10.98
N VAL A 31 2.00 46.86 10.61
CA VAL A 31 2.60 45.94 11.58
C VAL A 31 3.82 46.60 12.26
N GLU A 32 4.66 47.31 11.51
CA GLU A 32 5.83 48.03 12.02
C GLU A 32 5.43 49.15 12.99
N GLU A 33 4.40 49.94 12.67
CA GLU A 33 3.85 51.00 13.52
C GLU A 33 3.32 50.44 14.84
N VAL A 34 2.45 49.41 14.77
CA VAL A 34 1.86 48.81 15.98
C VAL A 34 2.91 48.10 16.83
N PHE A 35 3.83 47.36 16.22
CA PHE A 35 4.89 46.66 16.97
C PHE A 35 5.85 47.65 17.63
N THR A 36 6.18 48.76 16.96
CA THR A 36 6.99 49.83 17.54
C THR A 36 6.27 50.46 18.74
N ALA A 37 4.97 50.76 18.62
CA ALA A 37 4.17 51.32 19.72
C ALA A 37 4.11 50.38 20.93
N LEU A 38 4.12 49.07 20.71
CA LEU A 38 4.12 48.03 21.74
C LEU A 38 5.53 47.63 22.24
N SER A 39 6.59 48.29 21.76
CA SER A 39 8.00 47.94 22.06
C SER A 39 8.39 46.50 21.68
N PHE A 40 7.71 45.94 20.67
CA PHE A 40 8.05 44.65 20.08
C PHE A 40 9.16 44.80 19.05
N SER A 41 9.90 43.71 18.81
CA SER A 41 10.95 43.72 17.80
C SER A 41 10.35 43.81 16.39
N VAL A 42 10.73 44.85 15.64
CA VAL A 42 10.39 44.99 14.22
C VAL A 42 11.41 44.33 13.29
N GLU A 43 12.54 43.86 13.82
CA GLU A 43 13.60 43.20 13.03
C GLU A 43 13.15 41.85 12.46
N ILE A 44 12.09 41.25 13.01
CA ILE A 44 11.47 40.04 12.45
C ILE A 44 10.60 40.31 11.22
N LEU A 45 10.40 41.59 10.85
CA LEU A 45 9.66 41.99 9.64
C LEU A 45 10.58 42.15 8.43
N LYS A 46 11.90 42.17 8.64
CA LYS A 46 12.90 42.45 7.61
C LYS A 46 13.81 41.23 7.41
N PHE A 47 14.14 40.95 6.16
CA PHE A 47 15.13 39.93 5.81
C PHE A 47 15.93 40.37 4.58
N ASP A 48 17.24 40.51 4.77
CA ASP A 48 18.16 40.78 3.67
C ASP A 48 18.83 39.48 3.19
N ALA A 49 18.35 38.99 2.05
CA ALA A 49 18.88 37.80 1.39
C ALA A 49 20.27 38.00 0.74
N LEU A 50 20.77 39.25 0.65
CA LEU A 50 22.06 39.57 0.01
C LEU A 50 23.25 39.47 0.97
N ILE A 51 23.01 39.36 2.28
CA ILE A 51 24.08 39.22 3.27
C ILE A 51 24.90 37.94 2.98
N GLU A 52 26.21 38.10 2.85
CA GLU A 52 27.14 37.01 2.57
C GLU A 52 27.52 36.18 3.82
N GLY A 53 27.96 34.96 3.57
CA GLY A 53 28.48 34.06 4.61
C GLY A 53 27.42 33.66 5.66
N LYS A 54 27.88 33.45 6.90
CA LYS A 54 27.07 33.00 8.06
C LYS A 54 26.27 34.12 8.73
N ASN A 55 26.48 35.38 8.35
CA ASN A 55 25.77 36.50 8.96
C ASN A 55 24.28 36.53 8.60
N ILE A 56 23.89 35.88 7.49
CA ILE A 56 22.48 35.66 7.14
C ILE A 56 21.72 34.89 8.23
N GLU A 57 22.36 33.91 8.87
CA GLU A 57 21.78 33.08 9.92
C GLU A 57 21.57 33.86 11.24
N LYS A 58 22.21 35.04 11.35
CA LYS A 58 22.11 35.90 12.53
C LYS A 58 20.88 36.81 12.52
N GLN A 59 20.26 37.01 11.35
CA GLN A 59 19.10 37.88 11.20
C GLN A 59 17.91 37.39 12.04
N PRO A 60 17.18 38.27 12.74
CA PRO A 60 16.08 37.85 13.62
C PRO A 60 14.98 37.06 12.93
N LEU A 61 14.55 37.43 11.72
CA LEU A 61 13.56 36.65 10.97
C LEU A 61 14.07 35.25 10.59
N PHE A 62 15.36 35.08 10.26
CA PHE A 62 15.93 33.75 9.99
C PHE A 62 15.93 32.89 11.25
N LYS A 63 16.32 33.45 12.40
CA LYS A 63 16.28 32.76 13.69
C LYS A 63 14.87 32.34 14.06
N LEU A 64 13.89 33.24 13.87
CA LEU A 64 12.49 32.94 14.14
C LEU A 64 12.00 31.79 13.25
N TRP A 65 12.26 31.87 11.95
CA TRP A 65 11.95 30.79 11.02
C TRP A 65 12.62 29.48 11.43
N HIS A 66 13.90 29.50 11.80
CA HIS A 66 14.63 28.30 12.19
C HIS A 66 14.10 27.68 13.48
N LEU A 67 13.67 28.49 14.45
CA LEU A 67 12.99 28.03 15.67
C LEU A 67 11.68 27.35 15.34
N LEU A 68 10.84 27.97 14.50
CA LEU A 68 9.54 27.42 14.13
C LEU A 68 9.65 26.18 13.22
N TYR A 69 10.65 26.13 12.35
CA TYR A 69 10.89 25.01 11.43
C TYR A 69 11.55 23.81 12.12
N SER A 70 12.53 24.04 12.99
CA SER A 70 13.36 22.96 13.56
C SER A 70 12.85 22.44 14.89
N PHE A 71 11.90 23.14 15.52
CA PHE A 71 11.31 22.69 16.77
C PHE A 71 10.19 21.70 16.47
N GLU A 72 10.56 20.43 16.35
CA GLU A 72 9.62 19.32 16.46
C GLU A 72 9.27 19.21 17.94
N GLY A 73 8.03 19.60 18.31
CA GLY A 73 7.58 19.71 19.70
C GLY A 73 8.18 18.65 20.63
N ASP A 74 8.71 19.07 21.78
CA ASP A 74 9.36 18.09 22.65
C ASP A 74 8.30 17.23 23.33
N ASN A 75 8.48 15.91 23.32
CA ASN A 75 7.70 15.00 24.17
C ASN A 75 8.14 15.11 25.65
N SER A 76 8.60 16.29 26.07
CA SER A 76 9.09 16.53 27.41
C SER A 76 7.93 16.81 28.38
N ARG A 77 8.22 16.72 29.67
CA ARG A 77 7.27 17.12 30.73
C ARG A 77 6.90 18.61 30.69
N THR A 78 7.65 19.46 29.97
CA THR A 78 7.47 20.93 29.92
C THR A 78 6.77 21.43 28.66
N GLY A 79 6.60 20.61 27.63
CA GLY A 79 6.00 20.99 26.35
C GLY A 79 6.73 22.14 25.64
N ASN A 80 5.99 22.99 24.91
CA ASN A 80 6.55 24.07 24.07
C ASN A 80 7.16 25.26 24.86
N GLN A 81 7.34 25.17 26.18
CA GLN A 81 7.76 26.31 27.01
C GLN A 81 9.13 26.86 26.57
N THR A 82 10.11 26.02 26.25
CA THR A 82 11.43 26.48 25.77
C THR A 82 11.36 27.19 24.41
N LEU A 83 10.46 26.78 23.52
CA LEU A 83 10.24 27.48 22.25
C LEU A 83 9.64 28.87 22.50
N ILE A 84 8.64 28.94 23.38
CA ILE A 84 8.00 30.20 23.77
C ILE A 84 9.02 31.16 24.37
N ASP A 85 9.86 30.72 25.30
CA ASP A 85 10.88 31.56 25.94
C ASP A 85 11.89 32.12 24.91
N LYS A 86 12.29 31.30 23.93
CA LYS A 86 13.18 31.75 22.84
C LYS A 86 12.51 32.74 21.90
N ILE A 87 11.22 32.56 21.61
CA ILE A 87 10.45 33.52 20.80
C ILE A 87 10.33 34.84 21.57
N MET A 88 9.97 34.81 22.85
CA MET A 88 9.88 36.00 23.71
C MET A 88 11.19 36.79 23.70
N GLY A 89 12.34 36.12 23.89
CA GLY A 89 13.65 36.77 23.86
C GLY A 89 14.07 37.32 22.49
N LEU A 90 13.50 36.79 21.39
CA LEU A 90 13.78 37.24 20.03
C LEU A 90 12.87 38.39 19.59
N THR A 91 11.62 38.40 20.05
CA THR A 91 10.58 39.31 19.54
C THR A 91 10.11 40.34 20.55
N ASN A 92 10.49 40.23 21.82
CA ASN A 92 9.92 40.96 22.97
C ASN A 92 8.40 40.79 23.14
N PHE A 93 7.83 39.73 22.56
CA PHE A 93 6.41 39.44 22.75
C PHE A 93 6.13 38.96 24.18
N PRO A 94 5.01 39.38 24.80
CA PRO A 94 4.44 38.72 25.96
C PRO A 94 4.18 37.24 25.68
N LYS A 95 4.13 36.43 26.74
CA LYS A 95 3.93 34.97 26.66
C LYS A 95 2.71 34.59 25.81
N GLU A 96 1.61 35.33 25.92
CA GLU A 96 0.40 35.11 25.14
C GLU A 96 0.66 35.19 23.63
N TYR A 97 1.32 36.25 23.16
CA TYR A 97 1.60 36.46 21.74
C TYR A 97 2.72 35.54 21.22
N ALA A 98 3.72 35.25 22.05
CA ALA A 98 4.74 34.25 21.73
C ALA A 98 4.14 32.85 21.55
N THR A 99 3.07 32.52 22.29
CA THR A 99 2.32 31.26 22.13
C THR A 99 1.60 31.21 20.77
N ILE A 100 1.02 32.32 20.31
CA ILE A 100 0.39 32.41 18.97
C ILE A 100 1.43 32.10 17.88
N ILE A 101 2.62 32.68 17.99
CA ILE A 101 3.72 32.45 17.04
C ILE A 101 4.23 31.00 17.11
N ALA A 102 4.37 30.43 18.32
CA ALA A 102 4.82 29.05 18.52
C ALA A 102 3.89 28.01 17.90
N ASN A 103 2.61 28.34 17.71
CA ASN A 103 1.61 27.47 17.09
C ASN A 103 1.59 27.54 15.56
N ILE A 104 2.47 28.34 14.94
CA ILE A 104 2.60 28.39 13.49
C ILE A 104 3.22 27.09 12.99
N SER A 105 2.48 26.37 12.15
CA SER A 105 3.01 25.27 11.35
C SER A 105 3.25 25.75 9.92
N PHE A 106 4.45 25.46 9.41
CA PHE A 106 4.72 25.62 7.99
C PHE A 106 4.26 24.38 7.23
N GLN A 107 3.89 24.55 5.95
CA GLN A 107 3.65 23.41 5.09
C GLN A 107 4.97 22.68 4.82
N ASP A 108 4.96 21.36 4.95
CA ASP A 108 6.09 20.50 4.57
C ASP A 108 6.23 20.48 3.04
N ASP A 109 7.01 21.42 2.50
CA ASP A 109 7.32 21.47 1.08
C ASP A 109 8.77 21.98 0.85
N TYR A 110 9.27 21.81 -0.37
CA TYR A 110 10.63 22.18 -0.75
C TYR A 110 10.61 23.09 -1.96
N GLY A 111 11.43 24.15 -1.92
CA GLY A 111 11.70 24.97 -3.09
C GLY A 111 12.33 24.16 -4.23
N SER A 112 12.02 24.52 -5.47
CA SER A 112 12.62 23.93 -6.67
C SER A 112 14.11 24.23 -6.83
N LEU A 113 14.61 25.25 -6.13
CA LEU A 113 16.00 25.69 -6.11
C LEU A 113 16.58 25.57 -4.70
N SER A 114 17.87 25.29 -4.62
CA SER A 114 18.59 25.37 -3.34
C SER A 114 18.72 26.82 -2.89
N THR A 115 18.82 27.05 -1.58
CA THR A 115 19.12 28.39 -1.01
C THR A 115 20.38 28.99 -1.62
N LYS A 116 21.40 28.17 -1.90
CA LYS A 116 22.62 28.58 -2.60
C LYS A 116 22.36 29.10 -4.02
N ALA A 117 21.51 28.42 -4.79
CA ALA A 117 21.15 28.85 -6.14
C ALA A 117 20.31 30.13 -6.09
N MET A 118 19.30 30.18 -5.22
CA MET A 118 18.46 31.37 -5.04
C MET A 118 19.29 32.61 -4.69
N ARG A 119 20.28 32.49 -3.79
CA ARG A 119 21.16 33.61 -3.39
C ARG A 119 22.01 34.17 -4.52
N LYS A 120 22.40 33.35 -5.50
CA LYS A 120 23.13 33.84 -6.67
C LYS A 120 22.22 34.49 -7.71
N ILE A 121 20.97 34.01 -7.83
CA ILE A 121 20.02 34.49 -8.84
C ILE A 121 19.32 35.78 -8.39
N LEU A 122 19.00 35.89 -7.10
CA LEU A 122 18.20 36.97 -6.54
C LEU A 122 18.77 38.40 -6.76
N PRO A 123 20.09 38.65 -6.67
CA PRO A 123 20.65 39.98 -6.99
C PRO A 123 20.26 40.42 -8.41
N HIS A 124 20.43 39.55 -9.40
CA HIS A 124 20.10 39.86 -10.79
C HIS A 124 18.59 40.03 -11.02
N LEU A 125 17.75 39.31 -10.27
CA LEU A 125 16.30 39.56 -10.30
C LEU A 125 15.96 40.94 -9.75
N LYS A 126 16.64 41.40 -8.69
CA LYS A 126 16.47 42.76 -8.14
C LYS A 126 16.94 43.85 -9.11
N ASP A 127 17.99 43.57 -9.89
CA ASP A 127 18.48 44.45 -10.95
C ASP A 127 17.51 44.53 -12.16
N GLY A 128 16.43 43.75 -12.15
CA GLY A 128 15.38 43.77 -13.16
C GLY A 128 15.52 42.70 -14.23
N PHE A 129 16.55 41.85 -14.21
CA PHE A 129 16.69 40.76 -15.18
C PHE A 129 15.59 39.70 -14.98
N ALA A 130 15.05 39.18 -16.07
CA ALA A 130 14.07 38.09 -16.00
C ALA A 130 14.76 36.76 -15.64
N TYR A 131 14.08 35.90 -14.90
CA TYR A 131 14.61 34.59 -14.46
C TYR A 131 15.16 33.75 -15.62
N GLY A 132 14.39 33.63 -16.71
CA GLY A 132 14.72 32.83 -17.89
C GLY A 132 14.95 33.62 -19.18
N GLY A 133 15.13 34.94 -19.08
CA GLY A 133 15.23 35.85 -20.23
C GLY A 133 13.86 36.44 -20.61
N ARG A 134 13.87 37.43 -21.49
CA ARG A 134 12.65 38.12 -21.97
C ARG A 134 12.44 37.80 -23.44
N LYS A 135 11.21 37.50 -23.85
CA LYS A 135 10.91 37.19 -25.27
C LYS A 135 11.17 38.39 -26.18
N GLU A 136 10.92 39.59 -25.67
CA GLU A 136 11.09 40.86 -26.39
C GLU A 136 12.57 41.28 -26.48
N ARG A 137 13.46 40.66 -25.69
CA ARG A 137 14.90 40.93 -25.63
C ARG A 137 15.69 39.62 -25.52
N PRO A 138 15.72 38.80 -26.58
CA PRO A 138 16.33 37.47 -26.55
C PRO A 138 17.84 37.49 -26.35
N GLU A 139 18.50 38.60 -26.70
CA GLU A 139 19.95 38.81 -26.54
C GLU A 139 20.35 39.19 -25.11
N GLU A 140 19.39 39.57 -24.25
CA GLU A 140 19.66 39.97 -22.86
C GLU A 140 19.84 38.73 -21.97
N PRO A 141 20.99 38.58 -21.29
CA PRO A 141 21.22 37.42 -20.42
C PRO A 141 20.21 37.37 -19.28
N SER A 142 19.77 36.16 -18.94
CA SER A 142 18.85 35.95 -17.83
C SER A 142 19.53 36.08 -16.47
N ALA A 143 18.73 36.30 -15.42
CA ALA A 143 19.23 36.29 -14.04
C ALA A 143 19.91 34.96 -13.67
N CYS A 144 19.48 33.84 -14.28
CA CYS A 144 20.14 32.56 -14.11
C CYS A 144 21.49 32.52 -14.82
N GLU A 145 21.59 33.06 -16.03
CA GLU A 145 22.83 33.08 -16.81
C GLU A 145 23.90 33.94 -16.13
N TYR A 146 23.52 35.13 -15.63
CA TYR A 146 24.40 35.94 -14.78
C TYR A 146 24.87 35.20 -13.52
N ALA A 147 23.99 34.40 -12.91
CA ALA A 147 24.32 33.56 -11.76
C ALA A 147 25.18 32.31 -12.12
N GLY A 148 25.49 32.10 -13.40
CA GLY A 148 26.25 30.94 -13.90
C GLY A 148 25.41 29.67 -14.02
N TYR A 149 24.09 29.78 -14.16
CA TYR A 149 23.16 28.67 -14.28
C TYR A 149 22.38 28.70 -15.59
N ARG A 150 22.17 27.53 -16.20
CA ARG A 150 21.23 27.36 -17.31
C ARG A 150 19.88 26.91 -16.79
N HIS A 151 18.92 27.82 -16.73
CA HIS A 151 17.55 27.54 -16.24
C HIS A 151 16.83 26.47 -17.07
N SER A 152 17.20 26.35 -18.36
CA SER A 152 16.69 25.40 -19.34
C SER A 152 17.61 24.19 -19.56
N LYS A 153 18.49 23.84 -18.61
CA LYS A 153 19.49 22.76 -18.79
C LYS A 153 18.89 21.42 -19.26
N HIS A 154 17.63 21.15 -18.90
CA HIS A 154 16.91 19.93 -19.27
C HIS A 154 16.08 20.06 -20.55
N SER A 155 15.95 21.27 -21.10
CA SER A 155 15.26 21.57 -22.34
C SER A 155 16.30 21.80 -23.43
N LEU A 156 16.80 20.69 -23.97
CA LEU A 156 17.75 20.72 -25.08
C LEU A 156 17.05 21.23 -26.35
N ASN A 157 17.76 22.05 -27.14
CA ASN A 157 17.30 22.44 -28.46
C ASN A 157 17.44 21.28 -29.47
N LYS A 158 16.96 21.46 -30.70
CA LYS A 158 16.94 20.40 -31.71
C LYS A 158 18.35 19.88 -32.04
N GLU A 159 19.31 20.78 -32.20
CA GLU A 159 20.71 20.46 -32.50
C GLU A 159 21.40 19.71 -31.35
N GLU A 160 21.17 20.16 -30.11
CA GLU A 160 21.67 19.51 -28.90
C GLU A 160 21.10 18.10 -28.73
N ILE A 161 19.85 17.86 -29.12
CA ILE A 161 19.23 16.52 -29.12
C ILE A 161 19.83 15.65 -30.21
N GLU A 162 20.06 16.21 -31.41
CA GLU A 162 20.63 15.48 -32.54
C GLU A 162 22.06 15.01 -32.25
N ASN A 163 22.87 15.87 -31.61
CA ASN A 163 24.26 15.64 -31.24
C ASN A 163 24.45 14.90 -29.89
N LYS A 164 23.36 14.60 -29.18
CA LYS A 164 23.42 13.94 -27.87
C LYS A 164 23.97 12.52 -28.00
N VAL A 165 25.07 12.22 -27.30
CA VAL A 165 25.58 10.85 -27.16
C VAL A 165 24.65 10.07 -26.25
N LEU A 166 24.05 9.03 -26.80
CA LEU A 166 23.13 8.15 -26.08
C LEU A 166 23.90 6.99 -25.44
N LYS A 167 23.48 6.58 -24.25
CA LYS A 167 23.98 5.36 -23.60
C LYS A 167 23.38 4.13 -24.26
N ASP A 168 24.10 3.00 -24.18
CA ASP A 168 23.58 1.71 -24.63
C ASP A 168 22.67 1.07 -23.59
N ARG A 169 22.96 1.27 -22.30
CA ARG A 169 22.17 0.73 -21.18
C ARG A 169 22.05 1.72 -20.03
N LEU A 170 20.99 1.55 -19.23
CA LEU A 170 20.78 2.28 -18.00
C LEU A 170 21.54 1.64 -16.84
N GLU A 171 22.23 2.46 -16.06
CA GLU A 171 22.91 2.04 -14.84
C GLU A 171 21.93 1.91 -13.67
N ILE A 172 22.08 0.86 -12.88
CA ILE A 172 21.27 0.65 -11.67
C ILE A 172 21.60 1.75 -10.65
N LEU A 173 20.56 2.38 -10.10
CA LEU A 173 20.71 3.38 -9.04
C LEU A 173 21.27 2.72 -7.78
N LYS A 174 22.35 3.32 -7.26
CA LYS A 174 22.96 2.92 -5.99
C LYS A 174 22.01 3.21 -4.83
N LYS A 175 22.13 2.44 -3.75
CA LYS A 175 21.35 2.64 -2.53
C LYS A 175 21.62 4.04 -1.95
N ASN A 176 20.56 4.75 -1.57
CA ASN A 176 20.60 6.13 -1.04
C ASN A 176 21.19 7.16 -2.02
N SER A 177 21.09 6.90 -3.33
CA SER A 177 21.38 7.87 -4.38
C SER A 177 20.28 8.93 -4.53
N LEU A 178 19.05 8.59 -4.12
CA LEU A 178 17.89 9.47 -4.05
C LEU A 178 17.38 9.58 -2.61
N ARG A 179 16.66 10.67 -2.33
CA ARG A 179 16.12 10.93 -0.97
C ARG A 179 15.05 9.93 -0.55
N ASN A 180 14.32 9.36 -1.51
CA ASN A 180 13.24 8.42 -1.24
C ASN A 180 13.61 7.01 -1.74
N PRO A 181 13.83 6.03 -0.84
CA PRO A 181 14.22 4.67 -1.21
C PRO A 181 13.13 3.90 -1.96
N VAL A 182 11.85 4.28 -1.81
CA VAL A 182 10.74 3.71 -2.60
C VAL A 182 10.89 4.13 -4.05
N VAL A 183 11.22 5.40 -4.30
CA VAL A 183 11.47 5.92 -5.66
C VAL A 183 12.66 5.23 -6.30
N GLU A 184 13.77 5.06 -5.59
CA GLU A 184 14.93 4.30 -6.09
C GLU A 184 14.53 2.89 -6.53
N LYS A 185 13.74 2.20 -5.70
CA LYS A 185 13.30 0.85 -5.99
C LYS A 185 12.45 0.80 -7.26
N ILE A 186 11.52 1.75 -7.43
CA ILE A 186 10.66 1.86 -8.62
C ILE A 186 11.49 2.14 -9.86
N LEU A 187 12.36 3.15 -9.82
CA LEU A 187 13.24 3.49 -10.96
C LEU A 187 14.17 2.33 -11.32
N ASN A 188 14.67 1.57 -10.35
CA ASN A 188 15.44 0.36 -10.61
C ASN A 188 14.61 -0.75 -11.27
N GLN A 189 13.29 -0.84 -11.04
CA GLN A 189 12.44 -1.75 -11.82
C GLN A 189 12.25 -1.24 -13.25
N LEU A 190 12.06 0.07 -13.45
CA LEU A 190 12.02 0.68 -14.77
C LEU A 190 13.32 0.41 -15.55
N ILE A 191 14.49 0.61 -14.93
CA ILE A 191 15.80 0.30 -15.51
C ILE A 191 15.87 -1.15 -15.98
N ASN A 192 15.47 -2.10 -15.13
CA ASN A 192 15.54 -3.52 -15.46
C ASN A 192 14.61 -3.89 -16.62
N VAL A 193 13.42 -3.29 -16.71
CA VAL A 193 12.49 -3.52 -17.82
C VAL A 193 13.06 -2.94 -19.11
N VAL A 194 13.52 -1.69 -19.09
CA VAL A 194 14.11 -1.03 -20.27
C VAL A 194 15.34 -1.78 -20.77
N ASN A 195 16.26 -2.15 -19.88
CA ASN A 195 17.43 -2.93 -20.27
C ASN A 195 17.03 -4.30 -20.81
N GLY A 196 16.03 -4.98 -20.21
CA GLY A 196 15.53 -6.25 -20.73
C GLY A 196 14.90 -6.13 -22.13
N ILE A 197 14.20 -5.03 -22.41
CA ILE A 197 13.69 -4.71 -23.76
C ILE A 197 14.86 -4.49 -24.72
N ILE A 198 15.87 -3.71 -24.33
CA ILE A 198 17.06 -3.45 -25.17
C ILE A 198 17.80 -4.73 -25.50
N ASP A 199 18.03 -5.59 -24.49
CA ASP A 199 18.75 -6.85 -24.68
C ASP A 199 17.97 -7.83 -25.60
N THR A 200 16.64 -7.75 -25.64
CA THR A 200 15.77 -8.67 -26.40
C THR A 200 15.43 -8.16 -27.81
N TYR A 201 15.08 -6.89 -27.93
CA TYR A 201 14.51 -6.30 -29.15
C TYR A 201 15.38 -5.19 -29.75
N GLY A 202 16.51 -4.87 -29.12
CA GLY A 202 17.33 -3.73 -29.49
C GLY A 202 16.82 -2.41 -28.91
N LYS A 203 17.55 -1.34 -29.23
CA LYS A 203 17.33 -0.03 -28.65
C LYS A 203 16.06 0.63 -29.22
N PRO A 204 15.15 1.13 -28.38
CA PRO A 204 13.93 1.79 -28.87
C PRO A 204 14.23 3.14 -29.53
N ASP A 205 13.44 3.52 -30.54
CA ASP A 205 13.54 4.84 -31.21
C ASP A 205 12.96 5.98 -30.36
N GLU A 206 11.84 5.70 -29.69
CA GLU A 206 11.09 6.62 -28.85
C GLU A 206 10.59 5.88 -27.62
N ILE A 207 10.54 6.57 -26.47
CA ILE A 207 9.90 6.04 -25.27
C ILE A 207 8.76 6.95 -24.86
N ARG A 208 7.57 6.35 -24.67
CA ARG A 208 6.39 7.05 -24.14
C ARG A 208 6.13 6.54 -22.74
N ILE A 209 5.91 7.45 -21.80
CA ILE A 209 5.78 7.11 -20.39
C ILE A 209 4.61 7.86 -19.72
N GLU A 210 3.85 7.11 -18.94
CA GLU A 210 2.88 7.65 -17.98
C GLU A 210 3.39 7.34 -16.57
N LEU A 211 3.37 8.32 -15.67
CA LEU A 211 3.81 8.12 -14.29
C LEU A 211 2.69 8.44 -13.31
N ALA A 212 2.41 7.47 -12.44
CA ALA A 212 1.35 7.58 -11.47
C ALA A 212 1.74 8.54 -10.33
N ARG A 213 0.83 9.48 -10.04
CA ARG A 213 0.94 10.45 -8.93
C ARG A 213 1.10 9.77 -7.56
N GLU A 214 0.51 8.58 -7.40
CA GLU A 214 0.53 7.81 -6.15
C GLU A 214 1.92 7.32 -5.74
N LEU A 215 2.86 7.22 -6.68
CA LEU A 215 4.20 6.65 -6.42
C LEU A 215 5.07 7.54 -5.51
N LYS A 216 4.71 8.81 -5.34
CA LYS A 216 5.36 9.73 -4.40
C LYS A 216 4.84 9.58 -2.97
N LYS A 217 3.65 9.02 -2.78
CA LYS A 217 2.96 9.07 -1.50
C LYS A 217 3.68 8.22 -0.45
N SER A 218 3.82 8.76 0.74
CA SER A 218 4.35 8.05 1.91
C SER A 218 3.44 6.87 2.30
N ALA A 219 3.88 6.04 3.24
CA ALA A 219 3.03 4.97 3.76
C ALA A 219 1.75 5.53 4.43
N ASP A 220 1.89 6.56 5.25
CA ASP A 220 0.79 7.24 5.95
C ASP A 220 -0.18 7.94 4.96
N GLU A 221 0.33 8.61 3.93
CA GLU A 221 -0.51 9.23 2.90
C GLU A 221 -1.32 8.19 2.10
N ARG A 222 -0.73 7.02 1.83
CA ARG A 222 -1.42 5.90 1.18
C ARG A 222 -2.47 5.28 2.10
N GLU A 223 -2.21 5.18 3.40
CA GLU A 223 -3.17 4.69 4.38
C GLU A 223 -4.38 5.64 4.49
N LYS A 224 -4.13 6.95 4.64
CA LYS A 224 -5.18 7.99 4.63
C LYS A 224 -6.01 7.96 3.35
N MET A 225 -5.36 7.83 2.20
CA MET A 225 -6.05 7.71 0.91
C MET A 225 -6.93 6.44 0.85
N THR A 226 -6.40 5.30 1.30
CA THR A 226 -7.13 4.03 1.34
C THR A 226 -8.35 4.14 2.26
N ALA A 227 -8.19 4.70 3.46
CA ALA A 227 -9.28 4.94 4.39
C ALA A 227 -10.36 5.86 3.79
N ALA A 228 -9.96 6.94 3.11
CA ALA A 228 -10.88 7.84 2.42
C ALA A 228 -11.64 7.16 1.27
N ILE A 229 -10.97 6.29 0.49
CA ILE A 229 -11.61 5.48 -0.56
C ILE A 229 -12.62 4.50 0.05
N SER A 230 -12.25 3.80 1.12
CA SER A 230 -13.14 2.87 1.82
C SER A 230 -14.38 3.57 2.38
N LYS A 231 -14.19 4.72 3.05
CA LYS A 231 -15.30 5.56 3.55
C LYS A 231 -16.22 6.02 2.42
N THR A 232 -15.64 6.46 1.30
CA THR A 232 -16.40 6.90 0.12
C THR A 232 -17.18 5.75 -0.51
N THR A 233 -16.58 4.55 -0.58
CA THR A 233 -17.22 3.36 -1.14
C THR A 233 -18.41 2.92 -0.28
N ALA A 234 -18.25 2.91 1.05
CA ALA A 234 -19.34 2.62 1.97
C ALA A 234 -20.50 3.63 1.84
N ALA A 235 -20.18 4.93 1.75
CA ALA A 235 -21.18 5.97 1.51
C ALA A 235 -21.90 5.79 0.16
N HIS A 236 -21.17 5.43 -0.91
CA HIS A 236 -21.79 5.14 -2.21
C HIS A 236 -22.75 3.96 -2.13
N GLU A 237 -22.42 2.89 -1.40
CA GLU A 237 -23.33 1.76 -1.23
C GLU A 237 -24.59 2.13 -0.44
N GLN A 238 -24.49 2.99 0.58
CA GLN A 238 -25.66 3.53 1.27
C GLN A 238 -26.54 4.35 0.33
N ILE A 239 -25.94 5.23 -0.49
CA ILE A 239 -26.69 5.99 -1.50
C ILE A 239 -27.33 5.05 -2.52
N ARG A 240 -26.66 3.99 -2.97
CA ARG A 240 -27.26 3.00 -3.89
C ARG A 240 -28.51 2.37 -3.29
N LYS A 241 -28.48 1.99 -2.01
CA LYS A 241 -29.66 1.43 -1.32
C LYS A 241 -30.80 2.46 -1.24
N LEU A 242 -30.48 3.69 -0.86
CA LEU A 242 -31.43 4.80 -0.83
C LEU A 242 -32.06 5.04 -2.20
N LEU A 243 -31.26 5.15 -3.26
CA LEU A 243 -31.77 5.38 -4.62
C LEU A 243 -32.63 4.23 -5.15
N LYS A 244 -32.37 3.00 -4.72
CA LYS A 244 -33.23 1.84 -5.04
C LYS A 244 -34.58 1.92 -4.31
N ASN A 245 -34.55 2.15 -3.01
CA ASN A 245 -35.74 2.09 -2.16
C ASN A 245 -36.62 3.34 -2.33
N ASP A 246 -36.00 4.51 -2.34
CA ASP A 246 -36.68 5.79 -2.16
C ASP A 246 -36.95 6.53 -3.49
N PHE A 247 -36.27 6.12 -4.57
CA PHE A 247 -36.46 6.66 -5.92
C PHE A 247 -36.89 5.58 -6.93
N GLY A 248 -37.08 4.34 -6.49
CA GLY A 248 -37.54 3.23 -7.34
C GLY A 248 -36.58 2.83 -8.46
N LEU A 249 -35.30 3.23 -8.39
CA LEU A 249 -34.33 2.92 -9.44
C LEU A 249 -33.95 1.43 -9.39
N LYS A 250 -34.36 0.65 -10.40
CA LYS A 250 -33.97 -0.77 -10.53
C LYS A 250 -32.44 -0.95 -10.56
N HIS A 251 -31.73 -0.08 -11.28
CA HIS A 251 -30.28 -0.04 -11.35
C HIS A 251 -29.76 1.39 -11.14
N VAL A 252 -28.73 1.52 -10.30
CA VAL A 252 -28.11 2.80 -9.95
C VAL A 252 -26.76 2.93 -10.66
N SER A 253 -26.65 3.84 -11.62
CA SER A 253 -25.39 4.11 -12.32
C SER A 253 -24.44 5.00 -11.49
N ARG A 254 -23.18 5.12 -11.92
CA ARG A 254 -22.25 6.09 -11.33
C ARG A 254 -22.74 7.54 -11.54
N THR A 255 -23.35 7.81 -12.69
CA THR A 255 -23.96 9.11 -13.00
C THR A 255 -25.08 9.42 -12.02
N ASP A 256 -25.90 8.43 -11.64
CA ASP A 256 -26.99 8.63 -10.67
C ASP A 256 -26.46 8.97 -9.27
N LEU A 257 -25.39 8.29 -8.85
CA LEU A 257 -24.69 8.65 -7.61
C LEU A 257 -24.16 10.08 -7.64
N ILE A 258 -23.58 10.51 -8.77
CA ILE A 258 -23.08 11.88 -8.93
C ILE A 258 -24.24 12.87 -8.88
N ARG A 259 -25.33 12.65 -9.64
CA ARG A 259 -26.53 13.51 -9.62
C ARG A 259 -27.07 13.67 -8.20
N TYR A 260 -27.25 12.57 -7.47
CA TYR A 260 -27.74 12.63 -6.10
C TYR A 260 -26.81 13.38 -5.16
N LYS A 261 -25.49 13.17 -5.27
CA LYS A 261 -24.52 13.89 -4.44
C LYS A 261 -24.54 15.39 -4.72
N LEU A 262 -24.58 15.79 -5.99
CA LEU A 262 -24.69 17.21 -6.38
C LEU A 262 -26.01 17.82 -5.91
N TYR A 263 -27.12 17.07 -6.02
CA TYR A 263 -28.42 17.49 -5.48
C TYR A 263 -28.36 17.75 -3.97
N LYS A 264 -27.70 16.88 -3.20
CA LYS A 264 -27.50 17.06 -1.76
C LYS A 264 -26.60 18.24 -1.41
N GLU A 265 -25.68 18.66 -2.29
CA GLU A 265 -24.91 19.91 -2.07
C GLU A 265 -25.82 21.14 -2.08
N LEU A 266 -26.95 21.10 -2.80
CA LEU A 266 -27.91 22.20 -2.94
C LEU A 266 -28.98 22.25 -1.84
N GLU A 267 -29.00 21.27 -0.93
CA GLU A 267 -29.99 21.16 0.16
C GLU A 267 -30.12 22.43 1.02
N PRO A 268 -29.04 23.10 1.49
CA PRO A 268 -29.17 24.30 2.32
C PRO A 268 -29.88 25.45 1.63
N ARG A 269 -29.86 25.47 0.30
CA ARG A 269 -30.49 26.49 -0.54
C ARG A 269 -31.87 26.06 -1.06
N GLY A 270 -32.44 25.02 -0.46
CA GLY A 270 -33.74 24.48 -0.85
C GLY A 270 -33.71 23.78 -2.21
N TYR A 271 -32.60 23.11 -2.56
CA TYR A 271 -32.44 22.36 -3.81
C TYR A 271 -32.57 23.20 -5.08
N LYS A 272 -32.16 24.47 -5.02
CA LYS A 272 -32.09 25.38 -6.17
C LYS A 272 -30.71 25.31 -6.85
N THR A 273 -30.68 25.35 -8.18
CA THR A 273 -29.44 25.35 -8.97
C THR A 273 -28.60 26.60 -8.69
N LEU A 274 -27.29 26.53 -8.98
CA LEU A 274 -26.37 27.61 -8.62
C LEU A 274 -26.44 28.81 -9.56
N TYR A 275 -26.84 28.62 -10.83
CA TYR A 275 -26.81 29.69 -11.81
C TYR A 275 -28.17 30.36 -11.94
N SER A 276 -29.22 29.58 -12.20
CA SER A 276 -30.57 30.12 -12.47
C SER A 276 -31.54 30.05 -11.28
N ASP A 277 -31.07 29.70 -10.08
CA ASP A 277 -31.89 29.47 -8.87
C ASP A 277 -33.09 28.54 -9.11
N THR A 278 -33.01 27.65 -10.10
CA THR A 278 -34.13 26.80 -10.48
C THR A 278 -34.26 25.67 -9.48
N TYR A 279 -35.44 25.54 -8.87
CA TYR A 279 -35.73 24.42 -7.97
C TYR A 279 -35.70 23.10 -8.74
N ILE A 280 -35.04 22.09 -8.17
CA ILE A 280 -34.98 20.73 -8.72
C ILE A 280 -35.97 19.85 -7.95
N PRO A 281 -37.15 19.51 -8.51
CA PRO A 281 -38.04 18.55 -7.87
C PRO A 281 -37.36 17.18 -7.75
N ARG A 282 -37.59 16.50 -6.63
CA ARG A 282 -36.98 15.19 -6.33
C ARG A 282 -37.24 14.16 -7.44
N GLU A 283 -38.42 14.21 -8.04
CA GLU A 283 -38.93 13.32 -9.09
C GLU A 283 -38.21 13.58 -10.42
N LYS A 284 -37.76 14.83 -10.63
CA LYS A 284 -37.09 15.28 -11.86
C LYS A 284 -35.57 15.19 -11.82
N LEU A 285 -34.98 14.87 -10.66
CA LEU A 285 -33.51 14.73 -10.51
C LEU A 285 -32.88 13.79 -11.54
N PHE A 286 -33.57 12.71 -11.90
CA PHE A 286 -33.08 11.72 -12.85
C PHE A 286 -33.64 11.88 -14.28
N SER A 287 -34.39 12.95 -14.54
CA SER A 287 -34.92 13.27 -15.87
C SER A 287 -33.84 13.89 -16.78
N ASN A 288 -34.25 14.25 -18.00
CA ASN A 288 -33.41 14.96 -18.97
C ASN A 288 -33.54 16.50 -18.87
N GLU A 289 -34.32 17.00 -17.90
CA GLU A 289 -34.53 18.44 -17.67
C GLU A 289 -33.33 19.10 -16.97
N PHE A 290 -32.57 18.31 -16.20
CA PHE A 290 -31.39 18.76 -15.47
C PHE A 290 -30.16 17.96 -15.89
N ASP A 291 -29.08 18.68 -16.17
CA ASP A 291 -27.80 18.11 -16.57
C ASP A 291 -26.79 18.17 -15.42
N ILE A 292 -25.85 17.21 -15.43
CA ILE A 292 -24.60 17.39 -14.71
C ILE A 292 -23.77 18.35 -15.55
N GLU A 293 -23.58 19.56 -15.04
CA GLU A 293 -22.89 20.63 -15.72
C GLU A 293 -21.44 20.77 -15.25
N HIS A 294 -20.51 21.05 -16.17
CA HIS A 294 -19.12 21.37 -15.85
C HIS A 294 -18.95 22.86 -15.56
N ILE A 295 -18.57 23.18 -14.32
CA ILE A 295 -18.40 24.55 -13.81
C ILE A 295 -17.42 25.34 -14.69
N ILE A 296 -16.26 24.73 -14.94
CA ILE A 296 -15.33 25.16 -15.97
C ILE A 296 -15.47 24.14 -17.11
N PRO A 297 -15.83 24.59 -18.34
CA PRO A 297 -16.10 23.69 -19.45
C PRO A 297 -14.94 22.73 -19.72
N GLN A 298 -15.26 21.48 -20.05
CA GLN A 298 -14.25 20.44 -20.31
C GLN A 298 -13.29 20.82 -21.45
N SER A 299 -13.75 21.65 -22.39
CA SER A 299 -12.94 22.18 -23.48
C SER A 299 -11.85 23.15 -23.00
N ARG A 300 -12.09 23.87 -21.88
CA ARG A 300 -11.15 24.83 -21.27
C ARG A 300 -10.30 24.22 -20.19
N LEU A 301 -10.85 23.26 -19.47
CA LEU A 301 -10.16 22.56 -18.41
C LEU A 301 -10.52 21.08 -18.55
N PHE A 302 -9.57 20.24 -18.95
CA PHE A 302 -9.77 18.80 -19.15
C PHE A 302 -9.97 18.03 -17.81
N ASP A 303 -10.95 18.46 -17.02
CA ASP A 303 -11.17 18.07 -15.63
C ASP A 303 -12.62 17.60 -15.43
N ASP A 304 -12.77 16.29 -15.33
CA ASP A 304 -14.04 15.61 -15.08
C ASP A 304 -14.29 15.33 -13.57
N SER A 305 -13.51 15.96 -12.68
CA SER A 305 -13.64 15.74 -11.24
C SER A 305 -14.98 16.24 -10.69
N PHE A 306 -15.43 15.63 -9.59
CA PHE A 306 -16.66 16.03 -8.89
C PHE A 306 -16.64 17.51 -8.42
N SER A 307 -15.44 18.05 -8.15
CA SER A 307 -15.28 19.47 -7.79
C SER A 307 -15.46 20.42 -8.97
N ASN A 308 -15.47 19.93 -10.21
CA ASN A 308 -15.77 20.71 -11.41
C ASN A 308 -17.20 20.47 -11.94
N LYS A 309 -18.08 19.83 -11.17
CA LYS A 309 -19.44 19.47 -11.61
C LYS A 309 -20.51 20.13 -10.75
N THR A 310 -21.64 20.54 -11.32
CA THR A 310 -22.85 20.97 -10.59
C THR A 310 -24.09 20.39 -11.27
N LEU A 311 -25.29 20.61 -10.71
CA LEU A 311 -26.55 20.40 -11.43
C LEU A 311 -27.06 21.74 -11.95
N GLU A 312 -27.54 21.73 -13.18
CA GLU A 312 -28.19 22.90 -13.78
C GLU A 312 -29.32 22.49 -14.73
N LYS A 313 -30.29 23.37 -14.94
CA LYS A 313 -31.35 23.19 -15.95
C LYS A 313 -30.69 23.10 -17.33
N ARG A 314 -31.12 22.13 -18.14
CA ARG A 314 -30.53 21.84 -19.45
C ARG A 314 -30.44 23.06 -20.37
N GLU A 315 -31.48 23.89 -20.40
CA GLU A 315 -31.52 25.11 -21.20
C GLU A 315 -30.43 26.12 -20.79
N VAL A 316 -30.22 26.28 -19.48
CA VAL A 316 -29.22 27.18 -18.90
C VAL A 316 -27.81 26.65 -19.14
N ASN A 317 -27.62 25.34 -19.01
CA ASN A 317 -26.37 24.68 -19.38
C ASN A 317 -26.01 24.93 -20.86
N ILE A 318 -26.96 24.70 -21.77
CA ILE A 318 -26.77 24.96 -23.21
C ILE A 318 -26.42 26.45 -23.45
N LYS A 319 -27.10 27.37 -22.75
CA LYS A 319 -26.85 28.81 -22.87
C LYS A 319 -25.45 29.21 -22.39
N LYS A 320 -24.98 28.66 -21.26
CA LYS A 320 -23.63 28.88 -20.74
C LYS A 320 -22.54 28.46 -21.73
N GLY A 321 -22.76 27.37 -22.46
CA GLY A 321 -21.84 26.92 -23.50
C GLY A 321 -20.41 26.74 -22.99
N ASN A 322 -19.47 27.53 -23.55
CA ASN A 322 -18.06 27.48 -23.20
C ASN A 322 -17.62 28.55 -22.18
N ASP A 323 -18.54 29.23 -21.50
CA ASP A 323 -18.18 30.18 -20.44
C ASP A 323 -17.89 29.44 -19.12
N THR A 324 -17.05 30.03 -18.27
CA THR A 324 -16.97 29.56 -16.87
C THR A 324 -18.25 29.95 -16.14
N ALA A 325 -18.54 29.30 -15.01
CA ALA A 325 -19.68 29.72 -14.17
C ALA A 325 -19.61 31.21 -13.82
N TYR A 326 -18.43 31.72 -13.48
CA TYR A 326 -18.22 33.14 -13.19
C TYR A 326 -18.50 34.01 -14.42
N ASP A 327 -17.87 33.70 -15.56
CA ASP A 327 -18.01 34.50 -16.78
C ASP A 327 -19.49 34.53 -17.23
N TYR A 328 -20.19 33.40 -17.17
CA TYR A 328 -21.60 33.31 -17.53
C TYR A 328 -22.50 34.18 -16.65
N ILE A 329 -22.36 34.12 -15.33
CA ILE A 329 -23.17 34.93 -14.41
C ILE A 329 -22.86 36.43 -14.60
N PHE A 330 -21.60 36.78 -14.81
CA PHE A 330 -21.22 38.16 -15.08
C PHE A 330 -21.83 38.66 -16.40
N ASN A 331 -21.82 37.84 -17.45
CA ASN A 331 -22.39 38.19 -18.75
C ASN A 331 -23.93 38.35 -18.71
N GLU A 332 -24.62 37.57 -17.89
CA GLU A 332 -26.08 37.58 -17.80
C GLU A 332 -26.64 38.62 -16.82
N GLU A 333 -25.98 38.80 -15.67
CA GLU A 333 -26.52 39.56 -14.52
C GLU A 333 -25.57 40.67 -14.02
N GLY A 334 -24.39 40.83 -14.64
CA GLY A 334 -23.40 41.84 -14.28
C GLY A 334 -22.79 41.65 -12.88
N GLN A 335 -22.23 42.72 -12.34
CA GLN A 335 -21.54 42.67 -11.04
C GLN A 335 -22.49 42.35 -9.88
N ALA A 336 -23.72 42.86 -9.91
CA ALA A 336 -24.72 42.59 -8.87
C ALA A 336 -25.11 41.09 -8.82
N GLY A 337 -25.21 40.43 -9.97
CA GLY A 337 -25.42 38.98 -10.05
C GLY A 337 -24.24 38.18 -9.50
N ILE A 338 -23.01 38.62 -9.77
CA ILE A 338 -21.80 38.01 -9.19
C ILE A 338 -21.78 38.15 -7.68
N ASP A 339 -22.08 39.31 -7.13
CA ASP A 339 -22.06 39.52 -5.68
C ASP A 339 -23.07 38.60 -4.98
N ASN A 340 -24.29 38.49 -5.53
CA ASN A 340 -25.29 37.53 -5.06
C ASN A 340 -24.76 36.10 -5.18
N TYR A 341 -24.27 35.70 -6.35
CA TYR A 341 -23.71 34.37 -6.60
C TYR A 341 -22.61 34.00 -5.60
N LEU A 342 -21.66 34.89 -5.32
CA LEU A 342 -20.57 34.68 -4.37
C LEU A 342 -21.09 34.47 -2.95
N LEU A 343 -22.10 35.21 -2.50
CA LEU A 343 -22.74 34.97 -1.20
C LEU A 343 -23.32 33.56 -1.11
N LYS A 344 -23.97 33.07 -2.18
CA LYS A 344 -24.47 31.69 -2.24
C LYS A 344 -23.36 30.66 -2.06
N LEU A 345 -22.20 30.93 -2.66
CA LEU A 345 -21.05 30.03 -2.60
C LEU A 345 -20.38 30.04 -1.22
N ASP A 346 -20.31 31.21 -0.58
CA ASP A 346 -19.72 31.40 0.75
C ASP A 346 -20.51 30.60 1.79
N ASP A 347 -21.84 30.66 1.75
CA ASP A 347 -22.73 29.85 2.61
C ASP A 347 -22.45 28.35 2.45
N LEU A 348 -22.36 27.86 1.21
CA LEU A 348 -22.14 26.45 0.92
C LEU A 348 -20.75 25.95 1.36
N VAL A 349 -19.73 26.81 1.31
CA VAL A 349 -18.39 26.50 1.84
C VAL A 349 -18.38 26.51 3.36
N LYS A 350 -19.02 27.50 3.98
CA LYS A 350 -19.11 27.65 5.44
C LYS A 350 -19.79 26.44 6.08
N ASP A 351 -20.85 25.94 5.45
CA ASP A 351 -21.57 24.73 5.86
C ASP A 351 -20.86 23.42 5.47
N ALA A 352 -19.65 23.51 4.91
CA ALA A 352 -18.85 22.38 4.42
C ALA A 352 -19.58 21.47 3.42
N LYS A 353 -20.57 22.01 2.69
CA LYS A 353 -21.35 21.26 1.67
C LYS A 353 -20.59 21.15 0.36
N ILE A 354 -19.83 22.18 -0.01
CA ILE A 354 -18.90 22.13 -1.13
C ILE A 354 -17.44 22.23 -0.65
N SER A 355 -16.54 21.56 -1.36
CA SER A 355 -15.10 21.63 -1.05
C SER A 355 -14.51 23.00 -1.40
N ARG A 356 -13.45 23.41 -0.68
CA ARG A 356 -12.65 24.60 -1.04
C ARG A 356 -12.15 24.59 -2.49
N THR A 357 -11.82 23.41 -3.02
CA THR A 357 -11.41 23.26 -4.43
C THR A 357 -12.54 23.60 -5.39
N LYS A 358 -13.77 23.14 -5.10
CA LYS A 358 -14.96 23.43 -5.91
C LYS A 358 -15.30 24.91 -5.88
N TYR A 359 -15.26 25.51 -4.69
CA TYR A 359 -15.43 26.95 -4.50
C TYR A 359 -14.46 27.77 -5.34
N LYS A 360 -13.17 27.44 -5.32
CA LYS A 360 -12.17 28.11 -6.18
C LYS A 360 -12.50 28.01 -7.67
N LYS A 361 -12.98 26.86 -8.15
CA LYS A 361 -13.38 26.66 -9.56
C LYS A 361 -14.63 27.46 -9.93
N LEU A 362 -15.61 27.53 -9.03
CA LEU A 362 -16.83 28.33 -9.22
C LEU A 362 -16.52 29.83 -9.35
N LYS A 363 -15.44 30.30 -8.70
CA LYS A 363 -14.98 31.71 -8.76
C LYS A 363 -13.98 32.00 -9.89
N MET A 364 -13.54 30.98 -10.61
CA MET A 364 -12.45 31.12 -11.57
C MET A 364 -12.93 31.83 -12.83
N LYS A 365 -12.24 32.91 -13.19
CA LYS A 365 -12.49 33.61 -14.45
C LYS A 365 -11.89 32.84 -15.60
N GLY A 366 -12.45 33.03 -16.79
CA GLY A 366 -11.91 32.43 -17.99
C GLY A 366 -10.44 32.76 -18.29
N SER A 367 -10.00 33.97 -17.93
CA SER A 367 -8.63 34.46 -18.09
C SER A 367 -7.63 33.85 -17.10
N GLU A 368 -8.12 33.20 -16.05
CA GLU A 368 -7.29 32.61 -14.98
C GLU A 368 -7.05 31.11 -15.20
N ILE A 369 -7.66 30.53 -16.25
CA ILE A 369 -7.50 29.13 -16.60
C ILE A 369 -6.08 28.91 -17.13
N PRO A 370 -5.27 28.02 -16.51
CA PRO A 370 -3.91 27.76 -16.98
C PRO A 370 -3.87 27.08 -18.36
N ASP A 371 -2.93 27.48 -19.21
CA ASP A 371 -2.82 27.03 -20.61
C ASP A 371 -2.36 25.56 -20.80
N ASP A 372 -1.70 24.94 -19.81
CA ASP A 372 -1.16 23.57 -19.94
C ASP A 372 -1.58 22.63 -18.79
N PHE A 373 -2.55 21.76 -19.08
CA PHE A 373 -3.04 20.73 -18.16
C PHE A 373 -1.98 19.66 -17.82
N ILE A 374 -1.10 19.30 -18.76
CA ILE A 374 -0.11 18.25 -18.55
C ILE A 374 1.00 18.76 -17.65
N GLU A 375 1.48 19.98 -17.84
CA GLU A 375 2.47 20.56 -16.92
C GLU A 375 1.94 20.65 -15.48
N ARG A 376 0.64 20.92 -15.30
CA ARG A 376 -0.01 20.93 -13.99
C ARG A 376 -0.06 19.53 -13.35
N ASP A 377 -0.49 18.53 -14.11
CA ASP A 377 -0.56 17.14 -13.65
C ASP A 377 0.83 16.52 -13.40
N LEU A 378 1.80 16.92 -14.23
CA LEU A 378 3.21 16.63 -14.04
C LEU A 378 3.77 17.34 -12.82
N ARG A 379 3.36 18.59 -12.51
CA ARG A 379 3.77 19.33 -11.28
C ARG A 379 3.53 18.50 -10.02
N ASP A 380 2.40 17.80 -9.95
CA ASP A 380 2.06 16.92 -8.81
C ASP A 380 2.85 15.60 -8.79
N SER A 381 3.35 15.11 -9.94
CA SER A 381 4.16 13.87 -10.09
C SER A 381 5.67 14.11 -10.35
N GLN A 382 6.08 15.37 -10.31
CA GLN A 382 7.38 15.91 -10.73
C GLN A 382 8.65 15.17 -10.30
N TYR A 383 8.84 14.75 -9.05
CA TYR A 383 10.13 14.19 -8.63
C TYR A 383 10.48 12.89 -9.39
N ILE A 384 9.62 11.87 -9.29
CA ILE A 384 9.84 10.59 -9.97
C ILE A 384 9.76 10.77 -11.48
N ALA A 385 8.85 11.61 -11.96
CA ALA A 385 8.68 11.86 -13.37
C ALA A 385 9.86 12.55 -14.04
N ARG A 386 10.42 13.56 -13.41
CA ARG A 386 11.64 14.22 -13.89
C ARG A 386 12.82 13.25 -13.89
N HIS A 387 13.00 12.47 -12.83
CA HIS A 387 14.10 11.50 -12.76
C HIS A 387 13.96 10.37 -13.79
N ALA A 388 12.78 9.77 -13.91
CA ALA A 388 12.50 8.74 -14.92
C ALA A 388 12.71 9.27 -16.33
N LYS A 389 12.13 10.43 -16.66
CA LYS A 389 12.30 11.07 -17.98
C LYS A 389 13.77 11.33 -18.29
N GLY A 390 14.51 11.95 -17.37
CA GLY A 390 15.93 12.24 -17.57
C GLY A 390 16.80 10.99 -17.73
N MET A 391 16.45 9.88 -17.06
CA MET A 391 17.10 8.59 -17.27
C MET A 391 16.81 8.03 -18.66
N LEU A 392 15.54 8.02 -19.07
CA LEU A 392 15.13 7.52 -20.39
C LEU A 392 15.72 8.35 -21.54
N GLU A 393 15.82 9.68 -21.37
CA GLU A 393 16.46 10.58 -22.31
C GLU A 393 17.97 10.30 -22.46
N ALA A 394 18.60 9.57 -21.54
CA ALA A 394 19.98 9.12 -21.74
C ALA A 394 20.09 7.96 -22.73
N ILE A 395 19.00 7.22 -22.97
CA ILE A 395 18.96 6.10 -23.93
C ILE A 395 18.38 6.56 -25.25
N VAL A 396 17.29 7.32 -25.26
CA VAL A 396 16.60 7.73 -26.50
C VAL A 396 16.54 9.25 -26.64
N LYS A 397 16.48 9.74 -27.89
CA LYS A 397 16.36 11.17 -28.19
C LYS A 397 14.99 11.71 -27.80
N ASN A 398 13.95 10.92 -28.00
CA ASN A 398 12.56 11.34 -27.81
C ASN A 398 11.92 10.59 -26.65
N VAL A 399 11.59 11.31 -25.58
CA VAL A 399 10.78 10.82 -24.47
C VAL A 399 9.52 11.67 -24.35
N VAL A 400 8.35 11.06 -24.55
CA VAL A 400 7.05 11.74 -24.46
C VAL A 400 6.36 11.32 -23.17
N THR A 401 5.88 12.29 -22.41
CA THR A 401 5.09 12.06 -21.20
C THR A 401 3.61 12.24 -21.49
N THR A 402 2.78 11.34 -20.94
CA THR A 402 1.32 11.45 -20.99
C THR A 402 0.72 11.41 -19.58
N THR A 403 -0.56 11.76 -19.47
CA THR A 403 -1.33 11.66 -18.22
C THR A 403 -2.33 10.51 -18.30
N GLY A 404 -2.73 9.99 -17.14
CA GLY A 404 -3.72 8.92 -17.08
C GLY A 404 -5.09 9.31 -17.62
N SER A 405 -5.46 10.59 -17.58
CA SER A 405 -6.72 11.06 -18.19
C SER A 405 -6.71 10.94 -19.72
N ILE A 406 -5.57 11.20 -20.36
CA ILE A 406 -5.40 11.02 -21.81
C ILE A 406 -5.40 9.53 -22.15
N THR A 407 -4.64 8.72 -21.41
CA THR A 407 -4.62 7.26 -21.57
C THR A 407 -6.02 6.67 -21.41
N ASP A 408 -6.77 7.11 -20.39
CA ASP A 408 -8.13 6.66 -20.13
C ASP A 408 -9.07 7.00 -21.30
N ARG A 409 -8.97 8.22 -21.86
CA ARG A 409 -9.77 8.65 -23.01
C ARG A 409 -9.47 7.82 -24.26
N LEU A 410 -8.20 7.65 -24.61
CA LEU A 410 -7.80 6.87 -25.79
C LEU A 410 -8.20 5.41 -25.66
N ARG A 411 -8.01 4.83 -24.48
CA ARG A 411 -8.37 3.44 -24.18
C ARG A 411 -9.87 3.17 -24.27
N GLU A 412 -10.70 4.14 -23.89
CA GLU A 412 -12.15 4.07 -24.07
C GLU A 412 -12.52 4.18 -25.55
N ASP A 413 -11.97 5.15 -26.28
CA ASP A 413 -12.26 5.36 -27.70
C ASP A 413 -11.81 4.18 -28.57
N TRP A 414 -10.72 3.50 -28.18
CA TRP A 414 -10.22 2.28 -28.81
C TRP A 414 -10.81 0.99 -28.23
N GLN A 415 -11.76 1.11 -27.30
CA GLN A 415 -12.52 -0.02 -26.73
C GLN A 415 -11.66 -1.13 -26.10
N LEU A 416 -10.45 -0.81 -25.65
CA LEU A 416 -9.53 -1.80 -25.07
C LEU A 416 -9.99 -2.30 -23.69
N VAL A 417 -10.80 -1.50 -22.98
CA VAL A 417 -11.43 -1.93 -21.71
C VAL A 417 -12.39 -3.09 -21.95
N ASP A 418 -13.06 -3.12 -23.09
CA ASP A 418 -13.97 -4.21 -23.45
C ASP A 418 -13.19 -5.50 -23.75
N VAL A 419 -12.03 -5.38 -24.39
CA VAL A 419 -11.11 -6.53 -24.61
C VAL A 419 -10.70 -7.17 -23.29
N MET A 420 -10.41 -6.37 -22.25
CA MET A 420 -10.13 -6.90 -20.91
C MET A 420 -11.33 -7.62 -20.27
N GLN A 421 -12.56 -7.15 -20.53
CA GLN A 421 -13.77 -7.84 -20.08
C GLN A 421 -13.96 -9.15 -20.82
N GLU A 422 -13.77 -9.17 -22.13
CA GLU A 422 -13.85 -10.38 -22.95
C GLU A 422 -12.85 -11.44 -22.50
N LEU A 423 -11.59 -11.06 -22.22
CA LEU A 423 -10.56 -11.98 -21.72
C LEU A 423 -10.90 -12.61 -20.36
N ASN A 424 -11.77 -11.96 -19.59
CA ASN A 424 -12.21 -12.44 -18.29
C ASN A 424 -13.60 -13.09 -18.34
N TRP A 425 -14.32 -13.02 -19.47
CA TRP A 425 -15.74 -13.34 -19.54
C TRP A 425 -16.02 -14.76 -19.07
N ASP A 426 -15.42 -15.76 -19.73
CA ASP A 426 -15.65 -17.18 -19.47
C ASP A 426 -15.34 -17.57 -18.02
N LYS A 427 -14.34 -16.92 -17.42
CA LYS A 427 -13.95 -17.12 -16.01
C LYS A 427 -15.09 -16.76 -15.05
N TYR A 428 -15.75 -15.63 -15.27
CA TYR A 428 -16.83 -15.17 -14.38
C TYR A 428 -18.20 -15.74 -14.75
N ASP A 429 -18.42 -16.06 -16.03
CA ASP A 429 -19.66 -16.66 -16.51
C ASP A 429 -19.90 -18.06 -15.94
N LYS A 430 -18.86 -18.91 -15.91
CA LYS A 430 -18.89 -20.26 -15.28
C LYS A 430 -19.29 -20.23 -13.81
N LEU A 431 -19.21 -19.08 -13.15
CA LEU A 431 -19.50 -18.90 -11.73
C LEU A 431 -20.86 -18.23 -11.49
N GLY A 432 -21.64 -17.96 -12.53
CA GLY A 432 -22.90 -17.19 -12.41
C GLY A 432 -22.68 -15.73 -11.97
N LEU A 433 -21.46 -15.22 -12.14
CA LEU A 433 -21.07 -13.86 -11.79
C LEU A 433 -21.24 -12.88 -12.96
N THR A 434 -21.90 -13.31 -14.03
CA THR A 434 -22.36 -12.46 -15.12
C THR A 434 -23.84 -12.12 -14.95
N GLU A 435 -24.24 -10.97 -15.46
CA GLU A 435 -25.63 -10.55 -15.51
C GLU A 435 -25.92 -9.77 -16.80
N ILE A 436 -27.18 -9.80 -17.20
CA ILE A 436 -27.70 -8.92 -18.25
C ILE A 436 -28.48 -7.83 -17.54
N ILE A 437 -28.01 -6.60 -17.70
CA ILE A 437 -28.71 -5.41 -17.20
C ILE A 437 -29.47 -4.80 -18.36
N GLU A 438 -30.75 -4.53 -18.14
CA GLU A 438 -31.57 -3.75 -19.06
C GLU A 438 -31.32 -2.26 -18.80
N GLY A 439 -30.78 -1.57 -19.80
CA GLY A 439 -30.53 -0.14 -19.77
C GLY A 439 -31.82 0.67 -19.84
N ARG A 440 -31.71 1.99 -19.62
CA ARG A 440 -32.88 2.91 -19.61
C ARG A 440 -33.65 2.95 -20.94
N GLN A 441 -33.04 2.53 -22.03
CA GLN A 441 -33.63 2.47 -23.37
C GLN A 441 -33.90 1.03 -23.83
N GLY A 442 -33.95 0.06 -22.91
CA GLY A 442 -34.19 -1.36 -23.23
C GLY A 442 -32.97 -2.10 -23.78
N GLN A 443 -31.80 -1.47 -23.84
CA GLN A 443 -30.59 -2.15 -24.31
C GLN A 443 -30.12 -3.21 -23.31
N ARG A 444 -29.82 -4.41 -23.79
CA ARG A 444 -29.29 -5.51 -22.97
C ARG A 444 -27.77 -5.41 -22.86
N ILE A 445 -27.27 -4.99 -21.70
CA ILE A 445 -25.83 -4.85 -21.43
C ILE A 445 -25.37 -6.05 -20.63
N ARG A 446 -24.52 -6.87 -21.24
CA ARG A 446 -23.81 -7.97 -20.58
C ARG A 446 -22.73 -7.39 -19.65
N ARG A 447 -22.71 -7.80 -18.39
CA ARG A 447 -21.77 -7.29 -17.38
C ARG A 447 -21.30 -8.37 -16.42
N ILE A 448 -20.04 -8.29 -16.01
CA ILE A 448 -19.50 -9.08 -14.88
C ILE A 448 -19.76 -8.31 -13.56
N LYS A 449 -20.42 -8.96 -12.60
CA LYS A 449 -20.73 -8.40 -11.29
C LYS A 449 -19.46 -8.01 -10.53
N GLY A 450 -19.39 -6.76 -10.09
CA GLY A 450 -18.27 -6.27 -9.27
C GLY A 450 -16.91 -6.19 -9.97
N TRP A 451 -16.83 -6.49 -11.26
CA TRP A 451 -15.55 -6.50 -11.99
C TRP A 451 -15.07 -5.09 -12.32
N THR A 452 -13.76 -4.92 -12.23
CA THR A 452 -13.02 -3.79 -12.77
C THR A 452 -11.78 -4.30 -13.48
N LYS A 453 -11.26 -3.55 -14.45
CA LYS A 453 -9.98 -3.90 -15.10
C LYS A 453 -8.83 -4.13 -14.10
N ARG A 454 -8.89 -3.51 -12.92
CA ARG A 454 -7.87 -3.59 -11.88
C ARG A 454 -7.83 -4.93 -11.17
N ASN A 455 -8.80 -5.81 -11.39
CA ASN A 455 -8.78 -7.18 -10.87
C ASN A 455 -7.76 -8.07 -11.59
N ASP A 456 -7.26 -7.63 -12.76
CA ASP A 456 -6.35 -8.39 -13.63
C ASP A 456 -5.09 -7.58 -13.93
N HIS A 457 -3.91 -8.07 -13.58
CA HIS A 457 -2.62 -7.40 -13.75
C HIS A 457 -2.30 -6.98 -15.20
N ARG A 458 -2.89 -7.63 -16.22
CA ARG A 458 -2.72 -7.25 -17.63
C ARG A 458 -3.22 -5.86 -17.96
N HIS A 459 -4.04 -5.24 -17.10
CA HIS A 459 -4.46 -3.86 -17.32
C HIS A 459 -3.29 -2.89 -17.42
N HIS A 460 -2.16 -3.16 -16.76
CA HIS A 460 -0.94 -2.35 -16.92
C HIS A 460 -0.32 -2.49 -18.31
N ALA A 461 -0.32 -3.69 -18.89
CA ALA A 461 0.15 -3.93 -20.25
C ALA A 461 -0.78 -3.27 -21.30
N MET A 462 -2.10 -3.32 -21.08
CA MET A 462 -3.08 -2.60 -21.90
C MET A 462 -2.89 -1.08 -21.82
N ASP A 463 -2.64 -0.55 -20.62
CA ASP A 463 -2.35 0.88 -20.44
C ASP A 463 -1.04 1.25 -21.17
N ALA A 464 0.01 0.42 -21.05
CA ALA A 464 1.27 0.60 -21.78
C ALA A 464 1.10 0.53 -23.30
N LEU A 465 0.28 -0.39 -23.82
CA LEU A 465 -0.09 -0.46 -25.24
C LEU A 465 -0.77 0.85 -25.68
N THR A 466 -1.69 1.37 -24.88
CA THR A 466 -2.37 2.64 -25.17
C THR A 466 -1.37 3.79 -25.23
N ILE A 467 -0.49 3.89 -24.23
CA ILE A 467 0.57 4.91 -24.13
C ILE A 467 1.52 4.83 -25.33
N ALA A 468 1.88 3.61 -25.75
CA ALA A 468 2.76 3.38 -26.89
C ALA A 468 2.18 3.92 -28.20
N PHE A 469 0.86 4.02 -28.34
CA PHE A 469 0.20 4.59 -29.54
C PHE A 469 -0.27 6.06 -29.36
N THR A 470 -0.10 6.64 -28.17
CA THR A 470 -0.40 8.05 -27.93
C THR A 470 0.53 8.96 -28.73
N LYS A 471 -0.03 9.83 -29.56
CA LYS A 471 0.72 10.82 -30.35
C LYS A 471 0.73 12.18 -29.67
N ARG A 472 1.72 13.01 -30.03
CA ARG A 472 1.72 14.44 -29.67
C ARG A 472 0.47 15.17 -30.17
N SER A 473 -0.09 14.77 -31.32
CA SER A 473 -1.35 15.33 -31.85
C SER A 473 -2.55 15.02 -30.95
N HIS A 474 -2.66 13.80 -30.40
CA HIS A 474 -3.72 13.44 -29.45
C HIS A 474 -3.66 14.32 -28.20
N ILE A 475 -2.44 14.49 -27.66
CA ILE A 475 -2.15 15.37 -26.53
C ILE A 475 -2.54 16.82 -26.85
N GLN A 476 -2.06 17.34 -27.99
CA GLN A 476 -2.29 18.73 -28.40
C GLN A 476 -3.79 19.01 -28.60
N TYR A 477 -4.54 18.08 -29.20
CA TYR A 477 -5.98 18.20 -29.37
C TYR A 477 -6.72 18.25 -28.03
N LEU A 478 -6.41 17.33 -27.11
CA LEU A 478 -7.07 17.28 -25.80
C LEU A 478 -6.73 18.49 -24.92
N ASN A 479 -5.54 19.06 -25.08
CA ASN A 479 -5.14 20.27 -24.35
C ASN A 479 -5.79 21.55 -24.90
N ASN A 480 -6.16 21.59 -26.19
CA ASN A 480 -6.61 22.80 -26.87
C ASN A 480 -8.04 22.69 -27.42
N LEU A 481 -8.91 21.93 -26.75
CA LEU A 481 -10.29 21.68 -27.17
C LEU A 481 -11.12 22.97 -27.37
N ASN A 482 -10.76 24.09 -26.74
CA ASN A 482 -11.40 25.39 -26.97
C ASN A 482 -11.15 26.01 -28.34
N ALA A 483 -9.94 25.83 -28.89
CA ALA A 483 -9.56 26.41 -30.17
C ALA A 483 -10.22 25.66 -31.35
N ARG A 484 -11.12 24.72 -31.06
CA ARG A 484 -11.90 23.90 -31.99
C ARG A 484 -12.97 24.69 -32.75
N SER A 485 -13.53 25.74 -32.15
CA SER A 485 -14.57 26.57 -32.79
C SER A 485 -14.04 27.37 -33.98
N ASN A 486 -12.73 27.62 -34.03
CA ASN A 486 -12.07 28.28 -35.15
C ASN A 486 -11.66 27.23 -36.20
N LYS A 487 -12.33 27.25 -37.36
CA LYS A 487 -12.07 26.31 -38.47
C LYS A 487 -10.68 26.50 -39.12
N GLU A 488 -10.01 27.63 -38.88
CA GLU A 488 -8.63 27.91 -39.34
C GLU A 488 -7.57 27.45 -38.33
N SER A 489 -7.98 26.90 -37.18
CA SER A 489 -7.06 26.43 -36.15
C SER A 489 -6.43 25.09 -36.51
N ARG A 490 -5.13 24.95 -36.22
CA ARG A 490 -4.37 23.69 -36.22
C ARG A 490 -5.09 22.55 -35.47
N ILE A 491 -5.98 22.87 -34.53
CA ILE A 491 -6.77 21.88 -33.78
C ILE A 491 -7.88 21.25 -34.62
N TYR A 492 -8.51 22.01 -35.53
CA TYR A 492 -9.54 21.49 -36.44
C TYR A 492 -8.95 20.49 -37.45
N GLU A 493 -7.73 20.75 -37.94
CA GLU A 493 -6.97 19.80 -38.76
C GLU A 493 -6.68 18.50 -38.01
N ILE A 494 -6.25 18.60 -36.74
CA ILE A 494 -6.00 17.43 -35.90
C ILE A 494 -7.30 16.66 -35.66
N GLU A 495 -8.45 17.33 -35.44
CA GLU A 495 -9.75 16.68 -35.29
C GLU A 495 -10.09 15.83 -36.51
N THR A 496 -10.02 16.44 -37.69
CA THR A 496 -10.38 15.81 -38.96
C THR A 496 -9.44 14.61 -39.25
N LYS A 497 -8.15 14.77 -38.93
CA LYS A 497 -7.14 13.75 -39.14
C LYS A 497 -7.24 12.59 -38.15
N GLU A 498 -7.35 12.86 -36.86
CA GLU A 498 -7.20 11.87 -35.79
C GLU A 498 -8.52 11.38 -35.19
N LEU A 499 -9.67 12.03 -35.42
CA LEU A 499 -10.98 11.64 -34.88
C LEU A 499 -11.99 11.27 -35.98
N LYS A 500 -12.97 10.45 -35.60
CA LYS A 500 -14.14 10.10 -36.41
C LYS A 500 -15.40 10.09 -35.56
N ARG A 501 -16.56 10.26 -36.18
CA ARG A 501 -17.86 10.13 -35.50
C ARG A 501 -18.31 8.67 -35.52
N ASP A 502 -18.78 8.18 -34.38
CA ASP A 502 -19.42 6.86 -34.28
C ASP A 502 -20.90 6.92 -34.70
N GLU A 503 -21.56 5.76 -34.67
CA GLU A 503 -22.99 5.60 -35.03
C GLU A 503 -23.94 6.46 -34.17
N ASN A 504 -23.50 6.83 -32.97
CA ASN A 504 -24.24 7.69 -32.04
C ASN A 504 -23.83 9.17 -32.16
N ASN A 505 -23.16 9.53 -33.26
CA ASN A 505 -22.65 10.88 -33.54
C ASN A 505 -21.62 11.39 -32.50
N ARG A 506 -20.93 10.50 -31.78
CA ARG A 506 -19.89 10.86 -30.81
C ARG A 506 -18.52 10.84 -31.46
N LEU A 507 -17.69 11.84 -31.14
CA LEU A 507 -16.30 11.91 -31.60
C LEU A 507 -15.41 10.94 -30.82
N ARG A 508 -14.75 10.05 -31.56
CA ARG A 508 -13.81 9.04 -31.06
C ARG A 508 -12.48 9.17 -31.81
N PHE A 509 -11.37 8.99 -31.10
CA PHE A 509 -10.07 8.87 -31.76
C PHE A 509 -10.03 7.64 -32.68
N LYS A 510 -9.47 7.82 -33.87
CA LYS A 510 -9.16 6.71 -34.79
C LYS A 510 -8.13 5.80 -34.10
N ALA A 511 -8.39 4.49 -34.13
CA ALA A 511 -7.44 3.51 -33.65
C ALA A 511 -6.19 3.47 -34.58
N PRO A 512 -5.04 2.96 -34.09
CA PRO A 512 -3.81 2.92 -34.89
C PRO A 512 -3.94 2.14 -36.21
N ILE A 513 -4.77 1.09 -36.19
CA ILE A 513 -5.22 0.30 -37.33
C ILE A 513 -6.74 0.14 -37.23
N GLU A 514 -7.35 -0.58 -38.18
CA GLU A 514 -8.79 -0.85 -38.12
C GLU A 514 -9.22 -1.43 -36.77
N ILE A 515 -10.28 -0.88 -36.18
CA ILE A 515 -10.62 -1.09 -34.77
C ILE A 515 -10.80 -2.58 -34.41
N LYS A 516 -11.38 -3.37 -35.32
CA LYS A 516 -11.56 -4.81 -35.13
C LYS A 516 -10.21 -5.55 -35.13
N ALA A 517 -9.31 -5.20 -36.05
CA ALA A 517 -7.96 -5.76 -36.11
C ALA A 517 -7.12 -5.35 -34.89
N PHE A 518 -7.24 -4.08 -34.46
CA PHE A 518 -6.55 -3.59 -33.27
C PHE A 518 -7.00 -4.33 -32.01
N ARG A 519 -8.32 -4.52 -31.83
CA ARG A 519 -8.88 -5.30 -30.72
C ARG A 519 -8.41 -6.76 -30.75
N ALA A 520 -8.39 -7.39 -31.93
CA ALA A 520 -7.93 -8.77 -32.09
C ALA A 520 -6.46 -8.93 -31.69
N ALA A 521 -5.57 -8.09 -32.24
CA ALA A 521 -4.14 -8.10 -31.92
C ALA A 521 -3.89 -7.77 -30.44
N ALA A 522 -4.60 -6.80 -29.87
CA ALA A 522 -4.51 -6.48 -28.45
C ALA A 522 -4.92 -7.69 -27.58
N LYS A 523 -6.02 -8.38 -27.95
CA LYS A 523 -6.50 -9.57 -27.23
C LYS A 523 -5.49 -10.70 -27.27
N GLU A 524 -4.91 -10.97 -28.43
CA GLU A 524 -3.87 -11.98 -28.65
C GLU A 524 -2.63 -11.70 -27.78
N HIS A 525 -2.04 -10.50 -27.89
CA HIS A 525 -0.84 -10.17 -27.11
C HIS A 525 -1.10 -10.10 -25.60
N LEU A 526 -2.27 -9.61 -25.17
CA LEU A 526 -2.65 -9.64 -23.75
C LEU A 526 -2.87 -11.06 -23.25
N SER A 527 -3.39 -11.99 -24.07
CA SER A 527 -3.53 -13.40 -23.69
C SER A 527 -2.18 -14.10 -23.48
N ASN A 528 -1.15 -13.69 -24.22
CA ASN A 528 0.23 -14.21 -24.10
C ASN A 528 1.05 -13.50 -23.00
N THR A 529 0.49 -12.53 -22.27
CA THR A 529 1.25 -11.76 -21.27
C THR A 529 1.40 -12.54 -19.96
N LEU A 530 2.63 -12.93 -19.59
CA LEU A 530 2.93 -13.51 -18.28
C LEU A 530 3.39 -12.41 -17.30
N ILE A 531 2.80 -12.39 -16.10
CA ILE A 531 3.08 -11.34 -15.12
C ILE A 531 4.23 -11.78 -14.22
N SER A 532 5.34 -11.04 -14.26
CA SER A 532 6.54 -11.28 -13.45
C SER A 532 6.53 -10.44 -12.17
N ILE A 533 6.61 -11.11 -11.02
CA ILE A 533 6.69 -10.51 -9.69
C ILE A 533 8.00 -10.96 -9.05
N LYS A 534 8.79 -9.98 -8.62
CA LYS A 534 10.11 -10.24 -8.03
C LYS A 534 10.02 -11.08 -6.75
N ALA A 535 10.64 -12.25 -6.77
CA ALA A 535 10.90 -13.07 -5.59
C ALA A 535 12.04 -12.48 -4.73
N LYS A 536 11.95 -12.65 -3.41
CA LYS A 536 12.97 -12.18 -2.45
C LYS A 536 13.91 -13.33 -2.09
N ASN A 537 15.02 -13.46 -2.81
CA ASN A 537 15.93 -14.60 -2.64
C ASN A 537 17.09 -14.34 -1.67
N LYS A 538 17.42 -13.07 -1.40
CA LYS A 538 18.57 -12.72 -0.54
C LYS A 538 18.19 -12.75 0.94
N VAL A 539 18.84 -13.62 1.70
CA VAL A 539 18.64 -13.79 3.14
C VAL A 539 19.52 -12.83 3.96
N VAL A 540 20.78 -12.67 3.58
CA VAL A 540 21.75 -11.79 4.25
C VAL A 540 22.35 -10.76 3.27
N THR A 541 22.94 -9.70 3.80
CA THR A 541 23.77 -8.77 3.05
C THR A 541 25.04 -8.48 3.84
N GLN A 542 26.17 -8.43 3.15
CA GLN A 542 27.44 -8.04 3.73
C GLN A 542 27.42 -6.53 4.03
N ASN A 543 27.73 -6.18 5.27
CA ASN A 543 27.77 -4.81 5.76
C ASN A 543 29.05 -4.56 6.54
N ILE A 544 29.48 -3.30 6.62
CA ILE A 544 30.64 -2.89 7.41
C ILE A 544 30.11 -2.08 8.59
N ASN A 545 30.18 -2.67 9.78
CA ASN A 545 29.89 -1.96 11.02
C ASN A 545 31.09 -1.09 11.40
N ILE A 546 30.83 0.19 11.62
CA ILE A 546 31.84 1.17 12.03
C ILE A 546 31.51 1.63 13.45
N THR A 547 32.36 1.31 14.42
CA THR A 547 32.24 1.80 15.80
C THR A 547 33.38 2.76 16.12
N LYS A 548 33.07 3.84 16.86
CA LYS A 548 34.06 4.82 17.30
C LYS A 548 34.82 4.26 18.51
N LYS A 549 36.14 4.42 18.52
CA LYS A 549 37.01 4.18 19.68
C LYS A 549 37.75 5.47 20.03
N LYS A 550 38.32 5.53 21.25
CA LYS A 550 39.03 6.71 21.76
C LYS A 550 40.08 7.25 20.77
N ASN A 551 40.78 6.36 20.04
CA ASN A 551 41.74 6.68 18.99
C ASN A 551 41.36 6.07 17.62
N GLY A 552 40.23 6.48 17.05
CA GLY A 552 39.87 6.15 15.65
C GLY A 552 38.57 5.36 15.49
N THR A 553 38.51 4.51 14.45
CA THR A 553 37.33 3.68 14.16
C THR A 553 37.71 2.20 14.11
N ASN A 554 36.79 1.34 14.55
CA ASN A 554 36.84 -0.10 14.29
C ASN A 554 35.88 -0.38 13.13
N LYS A 555 36.34 -1.13 12.12
CA LYS A 555 35.54 -1.56 10.97
C LYS A 555 35.46 -3.07 10.98
N LYS A 556 34.26 -3.63 11.15
CA LYS A 556 34.02 -5.08 11.11
C LYS A 556 33.05 -5.42 9.98
N GLN A 557 33.51 -6.27 9.06
CA GLN A 557 32.62 -6.86 8.08
C GLN A 557 31.72 -7.90 8.77
N GLN A 558 30.42 -7.84 8.50
CA GLN A 558 29.44 -8.75 9.09
C GLN A 558 28.29 -9.00 8.12
N LEU A 559 27.66 -10.16 8.26
CA LEU A 559 26.42 -10.46 7.55
C LEU A 559 25.25 -9.90 8.35
N THR A 560 24.41 -9.10 7.68
CA THR A 560 23.19 -8.53 8.26
C THR A 560 21.97 -9.22 7.65
N PRO A 561 21.05 -9.78 8.45
CA PRO A 561 19.81 -10.37 7.97
C PRO A 561 18.92 -9.36 7.22
N ARG A 562 18.18 -9.83 6.22
CA ARG A 562 17.31 -9.01 5.36
C ARG A 562 15.83 -9.04 5.73
N GLY A 563 15.51 -9.60 6.88
CA GLY A 563 14.16 -9.73 7.40
C GLY A 563 14.16 -9.95 8.91
N GLN A 564 12.96 -9.91 9.49
CA GLN A 564 12.74 -10.26 10.88
C GLN A 564 13.04 -11.76 11.09
N LEU A 565 13.90 -12.07 12.05
CA LEU A 565 14.32 -13.46 12.32
C LEU A 565 13.28 -14.22 13.13
N HIS A 566 12.61 -13.56 14.06
CA HIS A 566 11.61 -14.15 14.94
C HIS A 566 10.66 -13.05 15.43
N ASN A 567 9.52 -13.45 15.97
CA ASN A 567 8.62 -12.53 16.66
C ASN A 567 9.33 -11.93 17.88
N GLU A 568 9.00 -10.69 18.22
CA GLU A 568 9.60 -9.96 19.35
C GLU A 568 9.21 -10.54 20.71
N THR A 569 8.16 -11.36 20.74
CA THR A 569 7.66 -11.99 21.95
C THR A 569 8.57 -13.13 22.40
N ILE A 570 9.14 -12.99 23.60
CA ILE A 570 9.91 -14.03 24.28
C ILE A 570 8.97 -14.85 25.19
N TYR A 571 9.11 -16.16 25.10
CA TYR A 571 8.38 -17.14 25.90
C TYR A 571 9.31 -17.80 26.90
N GLY A 572 8.79 -18.10 28.09
CA GLY A 572 9.41 -19.08 28.98
C GLY A 572 9.03 -20.50 28.56
N SER A 573 9.65 -21.50 29.15
CA SER A 573 9.24 -22.91 29.01
C SER A 573 8.92 -23.51 30.37
N SER A 574 7.98 -24.44 30.41
CA SER A 574 7.69 -25.25 31.60
C SER A 574 7.33 -26.67 31.18
N LEU A 575 7.65 -27.65 32.00
CA LEU A 575 7.17 -29.01 31.82
C LEU A 575 5.74 -29.13 32.36
N ARG A 576 4.86 -29.73 31.56
CA ARG A 576 3.48 -30.01 31.93
C ARG A 576 3.24 -31.52 31.89
N TYR A 577 2.58 -32.04 32.93
CA TYR A 577 2.09 -33.41 32.89
C TYR A 577 0.92 -33.55 31.93
N VAL A 578 1.06 -34.43 30.95
CA VAL A 578 0.02 -34.87 30.02
C VAL A 578 -0.37 -36.26 30.42
N THR A 579 -1.68 -36.51 30.45
CA THR A 579 -2.20 -37.83 30.79
C THR A 579 -3.04 -38.38 29.66
N LYS A 580 -2.79 -39.65 29.28
CA LYS A 580 -3.56 -40.36 28.26
C LYS A 580 -4.11 -41.66 28.85
N LEU A 581 -5.27 -42.09 28.36
CA LEU A 581 -5.80 -43.43 28.64
C LEU A 581 -5.39 -44.35 27.51
N GLU A 582 -4.50 -45.29 27.78
CA GLU A 582 -3.91 -46.17 26.76
C GLU A 582 -4.26 -47.62 27.04
N LYS A 583 -4.63 -48.36 25.98
CA LYS A 583 -4.97 -49.78 26.10
C LYS A 583 -3.69 -50.61 26.28
N VAL A 584 -3.64 -51.42 27.33
CA VAL A 584 -2.53 -52.34 27.59
C VAL A 584 -2.47 -53.39 26.48
N GLY A 585 -1.29 -53.57 25.88
CA GLY A 585 -1.08 -54.44 24.74
C GLY A 585 0.39 -54.46 24.29
N ALA A 586 0.62 -54.74 23.01
CA ALA A 586 1.97 -54.94 22.45
C ALA A 586 2.95 -53.77 22.63
N ALA A 587 2.45 -52.55 22.86
CA ALA A 587 3.27 -51.35 23.06
C ALA A 587 3.74 -51.14 24.51
N PHE A 588 3.25 -51.93 25.47
CA PHE A 588 3.56 -51.77 26.91
C PHE A 588 4.86 -52.48 27.29
N ASN A 589 5.98 -52.02 26.72
CA ASN A 589 7.32 -52.39 27.16
C ASN A 589 7.67 -51.71 28.52
N GLU A 590 8.86 -51.97 29.05
CA GLU A 590 9.30 -51.43 30.35
C GLU A 590 9.21 -49.90 30.42
N GLU A 591 9.66 -49.19 29.37
CA GLU A 591 9.57 -47.73 29.27
C GLU A 591 8.13 -47.22 29.27
N GLN A 592 7.22 -47.87 28.54
CA GLN A 592 5.84 -47.46 28.45
C GLN A 592 5.07 -47.78 29.76
N ILE A 593 5.40 -48.89 30.44
CA ILE A 593 4.85 -49.21 31.76
C ILE A 593 5.36 -48.22 32.81
N ALA A 594 6.61 -47.75 32.73
CA ALA A 594 7.16 -46.77 33.66
C ALA A 594 6.32 -45.49 33.76
N LYS A 595 5.64 -45.12 32.65
CA LYS A 595 4.73 -43.97 32.53
C LYS A 595 3.36 -44.19 33.17
N VAL A 596 3.01 -45.40 33.61
CA VAL A 596 1.69 -45.66 34.23
C VAL A 596 1.54 -44.92 35.56
N ALA A 597 0.47 -44.13 35.67
CA ALA A 597 0.22 -43.22 36.80
C ALA A 597 0.07 -43.95 38.14
N ASN A 598 -0.64 -45.09 38.13
CA ASN A 598 -0.92 -45.85 39.33
C ASN A 598 0.24 -46.81 39.63
N LYS A 599 0.89 -46.61 40.77
CA LYS A 599 2.04 -47.42 41.22
C LYS A 599 1.72 -48.91 41.31
N LYS A 600 0.51 -49.29 41.76
CA LYS A 600 0.08 -50.70 41.87
C LYS A 600 -0.06 -51.34 40.49
N TYR A 601 -0.69 -50.63 39.54
CA TYR A 601 -0.85 -51.13 38.17
C TYR A 601 0.51 -51.27 37.48
N ARG A 602 1.38 -50.28 37.65
CA ARG A 602 2.74 -50.29 37.13
C ARG A 602 3.55 -51.50 37.64
N ALA A 603 3.51 -51.76 38.95
CA ALA A 603 4.22 -52.89 39.54
C ALA A 603 3.69 -54.23 39.02
N ALA A 604 2.37 -54.40 38.95
CA ALA A 604 1.76 -55.63 38.45
C ALA A 604 2.08 -55.86 36.96
N LEU A 605 2.04 -54.80 36.14
CA LEU A 605 2.38 -54.88 34.72
C LEU A 605 3.86 -55.22 34.51
N LEU A 606 4.78 -54.61 35.27
CA LEU A 606 6.21 -54.96 35.21
C LEU A 606 6.47 -56.40 35.62
N GLN A 607 5.78 -56.89 36.66
CA GLN A 607 5.92 -58.26 37.12
C GLN A 607 5.49 -59.24 36.03
N ARG A 608 4.30 -59.04 35.44
CA ARG A 608 3.84 -59.86 34.32
C ARG A 608 4.75 -59.71 33.10
N LEU A 609 5.28 -58.52 32.79
CA LEU A 609 6.23 -58.37 31.69
C LEU A 609 7.49 -59.23 31.89
N LYS A 610 8.02 -59.29 33.12
CA LYS A 610 9.17 -60.14 33.48
C LYS A 610 8.89 -61.64 33.35
N GLU A 611 7.70 -62.09 33.77
CA GLU A 611 7.28 -63.50 33.65
C GLU A 611 7.27 -64.01 32.20
N TYR A 612 7.16 -63.09 31.23
CA TYR A 612 7.15 -63.39 29.79
C TYR A 612 8.43 -62.91 29.09
N ASN A 613 9.58 -62.95 29.78
CA ASN A 613 10.90 -62.61 29.24
C ASN A 613 10.97 -61.20 28.62
N ASN A 614 10.26 -60.23 29.20
CA ASN A 614 10.18 -58.85 28.75
C ASN A 614 9.62 -58.64 27.34
N ASP A 615 8.86 -59.60 26.80
CA ASP A 615 8.17 -59.48 25.51
C ASP A 615 6.71 -58.98 25.71
N PRO A 616 6.41 -57.70 25.40
CA PRO A 616 5.08 -57.12 25.62
C PRO A 616 4.00 -57.72 24.69
N LYS A 617 4.38 -58.26 23.52
CA LYS A 617 3.41 -58.97 22.66
C LYS A 617 2.95 -60.26 23.35
N LYS A 618 3.87 -61.01 23.95
CA LYS A 618 3.52 -62.25 24.69
C LYS A 618 2.84 -61.96 26.02
N ALA A 619 3.26 -60.92 26.74
CA ALA A 619 2.76 -60.59 28.07
C ALA A 619 1.33 -60.02 28.08
N PHE A 620 0.91 -59.30 27.02
CA PHE A 620 -0.30 -58.49 27.05
C PHE A 620 -1.25 -58.66 25.84
N THR A 621 -1.00 -59.60 24.94
CA THR A 621 -1.86 -59.84 23.78
C THR A 621 -2.34 -61.30 23.69
N GLY A 622 -3.22 -61.60 22.73
CA GLY A 622 -3.72 -62.95 22.51
C GLY A 622 -4.45 -63.51 23.72
N LYS A 623 -3.98 -64.65 24.25
CA LYS A 623 -4.52 -65.32 25.45
C LYS A 623 -4.19 -64.57 26.76
N ASN A 624 -3.13 -63.75 26.76
CA ASN A 624 -2.65 -63.01 27.93
C ASN A 624 -3.11 -61.55 27.94
N SER A 625 -4.06 -61.18 27.06
CA SER A 625 -4.69 -59.86 27.16
C SER A 625 -5.43 -59.74 28.49
N LEU A 626 -5.49 -58.53 29.06
CA LEU A 626 -6.17 -58.29 30.35
C LEU A 626 -7.66 -58.66 30.34
N GLN A 627 -8.25 -58.78 29.15
CA GLN A 627 -9.62 -59.28 28.92
C GLN A 627 -9.75 -60.79 29.21
N LYS A 628 -8.75 -61.58 28.80
CA LYS A 628 -8.78 -63.05 28.85
C LYS A 628 -8.00 -63.61 30.04
N SER A 629 -6.96 -62.90 30.46
CA SER A 629 -6.16 -63.21 31.65
C SER A 629 -6.04 -61.95 32.50
N PRO A 630 -7.04 -61.68 33.37
CA PRO A 630 -7.01 -60.53 34.26
C PRO A 630 -5.75 -60.51 35.13
N LEU A 631 -5.28 -59.31 35.45
CA LEU A 631 -4.12 -59.11 36.30
C LEU A 631 -4.58 -58.59 37.66
N TYR A 632 -4.58 -59.44 38.67
CA TYR A 632 -5.06 -59.11 40.01
C TYR A 632 -4.01 -58.35 40.82
N LEU A 633 -4.48 -57.42 41.66
CA LEU A 633 -3.67 -56.53 42.49
C LEU A 633 -3.66 -56.95 43.96
N ASP A 634 -4.51 -57.90 44.32
CA ASP A 634 -4.71 -58.42 45.66
C ASP A 634 -4.86 -59.95 45.65
N LYS A 635 -4.51 -60.58 46.78
CA LYS A 635 -4.61 -62.04 46.94
C LYS A 635 -6.05 -62.54 46.94
N ALA A 636 -7.00 -61.69 47.35
CA ALA A 636 -8.43 -61.97 47.33
C ALA A 636 -9.05 -61.85 45.92
N GLN A 637 -8.27 -61.44 44.90
CA GLN A 637 -8.69 -61.30 43.52
C GLN A 637 -9.89 -60.35 43.29
N ASN A 638 -10.10 -59.39 44.19
CA ASN A 638 -11.20 -58.43 44.08
C ASN A 638 -10.84 -57.20 43.23
N LEU A 639 -9.56 -56.96 42.97
CA LEU A 639 -9.08 -55.78 42.24
C LEU A 639 -8.18 -56.19 41.07
N THR A 640 -8.50 -55.72 39.86
CA THR A 640 -7.71 -56.00 38.65
C THR A 640 -7.15 -54.74 38.00
N VAL A 641 -6.08 -54.89 37.22
CA VAL A 641 -5.59 -53.84 36.32
C VAL A 641 -6.60 -53.67 35.18
N PRO A 642 -7.13 -52.45 34.95
CA PRO A 642 -8.06 -52.20 33.87
C PRO A 642 -7.39 -52.32 32.49
N GLU A 643 -8.17 -52.64 31.45
CA GLU A 643 -7.66 -52.74 30.07
C GLU A 643 -7.02 -51.45 29.56
N LYS A 644 -7.52 -50.30 30.02
CA LYS A 644 -6.96 -48.98 29.72
C LYS A 644 -6.38 -48.41 30.99
N VAL A 645 -5.09 -48.12 30.98
CA VAL A 645 -4.39 -47.50 32.10
C VAL A 645 -4.05 -46.06 31.78
N LYS A 646 -4.06 -45.21 32.81
CA LYS A 646 -3.65 -43.81 32.68
C LYS A 646 -2.13 -43.74 32.66
N THR A 647 -1.56 -43.25 31.58
CA THR A 647 -0.15 -42.94 31.45
C THR A 647 0.08 -41.44 31.69
N VAL A 648 1.24 -41.09 32.22
CA VAL A 648 1.68 -39.71 32.47
C VAL A 648 3.01 -39.51 31.76
N THR A 649 3.05 -38.49 30.91
CA THR A 649 4.29 -38.01 30.28
C THR A 649 4.44 -36.54 30.57
N THR A 650 5.67 -36.04 30.56
CA THR A 650 5.92 -34.60 30.56
C THR A 650 5.99 -34.11 29.11
N GLU A 651 5.34 -32.99 28.83
CA GLU A 651 5.53 -32.23 27.59
C GLU A 651 6.10 -30.86 27.93
N THR A 652 6.99 -30.35 27.09
CA THR A 652 7.42 -28.95 27.19
C THR A 652 6.36 -28.06 26.60
N ILE A 653 5.88 -27.09 27.37
CA ILE A 653 5.02 -26.02 26.90
C ILE A 653 5.75 -24.69 26.99
N TYR A 654 5.49 -23.81 26.03
CA TYR A 654 5.96 -22.44 26.07
C TYR A 654 4.92 -21.55 26.74
N THR A 655 5.37 -20.60 27.54
CA THR A 655 4.49 -19.79 28.40
C THR A 655 4.81 -18.31 28.27
N ILE A 656 3.81 -17.48 28.52
CA ILE A 656 3.94 -16.03 28.54
C ILE A 656 3.03 -15.43 29.60
N ARG A 657 3.43 -14.30 30.20
CA ARG A 657 2.54 -13.52 31.08
C ARG A 657 1.75 -12.49 30.28
N LYS A 658 0.43 -12.61 30.26
CA LYS A 658 -0.47 -11.60 29.70
C LYS A 658 -1.18 -10.82 30.81
N ALA A 659 -1.52 -9.57 30.53
CA ALA A 659 -2.44 -8.81 31.37
C ALA A 659 -3.82 -9.46 31.32
N VAL A 660 -4.59 -9.30 32.40
CA VAL A 660 -6.01 -9.65 32.39
C VAL A 660 -6.73 -8.53 31.65
N THR A 661 -7.31 -8.83 30.51
CA THR A 661 -7.99 -7.88 29.61
C THR A 661 -9.16 -8.62 28.93
N PRO A 662 -10.11 -7.91 28.30
CA PRO A 662 -11.25 -8.53 27.64
C PRO A 662 -10.91 -9.58 26.55
N ASP A 663 -9.70 -9.51 25.96
CA ASP A 663 -9.21 -10.46 24.96
C ASP A 663 -8.49 -11.69 25.56
N LEU A 664 -8.40 -11.78 26.90
CA LEU A 664 -7.75 -12.89 27.57
C LEU A 664 -8.54 -14.19 27.38
N LYS A 665 -7.85 -15.22 26.89
CA LYS A 665 -8.34 -16.59 26.79
C LYS A 665 -8.15 -17.33 28.11
N ILE A 666 -9.17 -17.33 28.96
CA ILE A 666 -9.14 -17.92 30.32
C ILE A 666 -8.77 -19.40 30.27
N GLU A 667 -9.23 -20.15 29.25
CA GLU A 667 -8.92 -21.56 29.05
C GLU A 667 -7.43 -21.86 28.88
N LYS A 668 -6.63 -20.86 28.48
CA LYS A 668 -5.17 -20.98 28.33
C LYS A 668 -4.38 -20.69 29.60
N VAL A 669 -5.00 -20.17 30.65
CA VAL A 669 -4.34 -19.83 31.92
C VAL A 669 -3.85 -21.11 32.59
N LEU A 670 -2.56 -21.21 32.91
CA LEU A 670 -2.00 -22.45 33.47
C LEU A 670 -2.54 -22.77 34.85
N ASP A 671 -2.52 -21.79 35.75
CA ASP A 671 -2.95 -21.96 37.14
C ASP A 671 -4.46 -22.19 37.22
N SER A 672 -4.86 -23.35 37.74
CA SER A 672 -6.28 -23.76 37.80
C SER A 672 -7.09 -22.91 38.77
N LYS A 673 -6.49 -22.44 39.87
CA LYS A 673 -7.18 -21.60 40.87
C LYS A 673 -7.43 -20.22 40.27
N VAL A 674 -6.40 -19.61 39.67
CA VAL A 674 -6.53 -18.33 38.96
C VAL A 674 -7.57 -18.44 37.84
N ARG A 675 -7.56 -19.54 37.08
CA ARG A 675 -8.54 -19.79 36.02
C ARG A 675 -9.97 -19.83 36.56
N ALA A 676 -10.19 -20.50 37.70
CA ALA A 676 -11.50 -20.56 38.34
C ALA A 676 -11.97 -19.18 38.83
N VAL A 677 -11.08 -18.38 39.45
CA VAL A 677 -11.38 -17.01 39.88
C VAL A 677 -11.78 -16.13 38.69
N LEU A 678 -11.03 -16.18 37.59
CA LEU A 678 -11.34 -15.41 36.38
C LEU A 678 -12.67 -15.86 35.73
N ALA A 679 -12.96 -17.16 35.72
CA ALA A 679 -14.21 -17.69 35.20
C ALA A 679 -15.41 -17.28 36.06
N ALA A 680 -15.26 -17.26 37.39
CA ALA A 680 -16.28 -16.77 38.31
C ALA A 680 -16.57 -15.28 38.09
N ARG A 681 -15.51 -14.46 37.96
CA ARG A 681 -15.63 -13.04 37.62
C ARG A 681 -16.31 -12.82 36.28
N LEU A 682 -15.99 -13.62 35.27
CA LEU A 682 -16.65 -13.51 33.97
C LEU A 682 -18.15 -13.84 34.06
N LYS A 683 -18.51 -14.85 34.86
CA LYS A 683 -19.91 -15.25 35.09
C LYS A 683 -20.69 -14.18 35.86
N GLU A 684 -20.06 -13.46 36.77
CA GLU A 684 -20.65 -12.32 37.51
C GLU A 684 -21.14 -11.21 36.57
N TYR A 685 -20.52 -11.06 35.39
CA TYR A 685 -20.90 -10.05 34.38
C TYR A 685 -21.56 -10.66 33.15
N ASP A 686 -22.41 -11.68 33.35
CA ASP A 686 -23.18 -12.32 32.28
C ASP A 686 -22.33 -12.85 31.10
N ASN A 687 -21.10 -13.27 31.39
CA ASN A 687 -20.10 -13.66 30.41
C ASN A 687 -19.69 -12.57 29.41
N ASP A 688 -19.79 -11.29 29.77
CA ASP A 688 -19.27 -10.16 29.00
C ASP A 688 -17.83 -9.81 29.44
N PRO A 689 -16.79 -10.15 28.65
CA PRO A 689 -15.40 -9.88 29.03
C PRO A 689 -15.08 -8.39 29.10
N LYS A 690 -15.78 -7.54 28.34
CA LYS A 690 -15.53 -6.09 28.36
C LYS A 690 -15.93 -5.51 29.70
N LYS A 691 -17.05 -5.95 30.26
CA LYS A 691 -17.47 -5.50 31.60
C LYS A 691 -16.61 -6.14 32.70
N ALA A 692 -16.34 -7.44 32.60
CA ALA A 692 -15.60 -8.17 33.64
C ALA A 692 -14.14 -7.72 33.83
N PHE A 693 -13.48 -7.26 32.75
CA PHE A 693 -12.02 -7.07 32.72
C PHE A 693 -11.54 -5.68 32.23
N SER A 694 -12.42 -4.71 32.00
CA SER A 694 -11.97 -3.36 31.60
C SER A 694 -11.53 -2.49 32.77
N ASN A 695 -12.11 -2.68 33.95
CA ASN A 695 -11.90 -1.78 35.09
C ASN A 695 -11.21 -2.47 36.29
N ILE A 696 -10.07 -3.14 36.04
CA ILE A 696 -9.40 -3.96 37.06
C ILE A 696 -8.59 -3.11 38.06
N GLU A 697 -8.27 -1.86 37.71
CA GLU A 697 -7.59 -0.95 38.64
C GLU A 697 -8.56 -0.40 39.69
N ASP A 698 -9.81 -0.07 39.31
CA ASP A 698 -10.83 0.37 40.27
C ASP A 698 -11.54 -0.81 40.96
N GLN A 699 -11.65 -1.95 40.26
CA GLN A 699 -12.22 -3.20 40.79
C GLN A 699 -11.23 -4.37 40.65
N PRO A 700 -10.26 -4.50 41.58
CA PRO A 700 -9.27 -5.55 41.53
C PRO A 700 -9.87 -6.95 41.64
N ILE A 701 -9.26 -7.89 40.91
CA ILE A 701 -9.60 -9.32 41.02
C ILE A 701 -8.65 -9.94 42.04
N TRP A 702 -9.17 -10.39 43.17
CA TRP A 702 -8.35 -10.90 44.27
C TRP A 702 -8.09 -12.40 44.15
N ILE A 703 -6.84 -12.82 44.38
CA ILE A 703 -6.54 -14.23 44.68
C ILE A 703 -6.54 -14.48 46.20
N ASN A 704 -6.19 -13.44 46.97
CA ASN A 704 -6.28 -13.35 48.41
C ASN A 704 -6.42 -11.87 48.77
N GLU A 705 -7.62 -11.46 49.16
CA GLU A 705 -7.96 -10.07 49.48
C GLU A 705 -7.33 -9.62 50.79
N GLU A 706 -7.33 -10.47 51.83
CA GLU A 706 -6.72 -10.19 53.15
C GLU A 706 -5.23 -9.83 53.06
N LYS A 707 -4.51 -10.45 52.12
CA LYS A 707 -3.07 -10.21 51.87
C LYS A 707 -2.82 -9.16 50.79
N GLY A 708 -3.86 -8.54 50.24
CA GLY A 708 -3.75 -7.55 49.17
C GLY A 708 -3.17 -8.12 47.86
N ILE A 709 -3.32 -9.43 47.61
CA ILE A 709 -2.76 -10.08 46.42
C ILE A 709 -3.82 -10.09 45.31
N CYS A 710 -3.68 -9.15 44.37
CA CYS A 710 -4.55 -9.03 43.19
C CYS A 710 -3.93 -9.63 41.92
N ILE A 711 -4.78 -10.04 40.98
CA ILE A 711 -4.41 -10.63 39.71
C ILE A 711 -4.42 -9.54 38.63
N LYS A 712 -3.23 -9.01 38.33
CA LYS A 712 -3.05 -8.08 37.20
C LYS A 712 -2.62 -8.78 35.90
N ARG A 713 -1.83 -9.85 36.05
CA ARG A 713 -1.27 -10.64 34.94
C ARG A 713 -1.30 -12.11 35.28
N VAL A 714 -1.50 -12.93 34.26
CA VAL A 714 -1.57 -14.39 34.37
C VAL A 714 -0.64 -15.06 33.37
N THR A 715 -0.08 -16.20 33.78
CA THR A 715 0.71 -17.04 32.88
C THR A 715 -0.22 -17.89 32.04
N ILE A 716 -0.09 -17.80 30.72
CA ILE A 716 -0.87 -18.58 29.76
C ILE A 716 0.04 -19.46 28.91
N THR A 717 -0.54 -20.53 28.37
CA THR A 717 0.08 -21.33 27.31
C THR A 717 0.27 -20.47 26.05
N GLY A 718 1.50 -20.47 25.55
CA GLY A 718 1.99 -19.68 24.42
C GLY A 718 1.90 -20.43 23.09
N VAL A 719 2.97 -20.36 22.31
CA VAL A 719 3.12 -21.07 21.04
C VAL A 719 3.39 -22.57 21.25
N ALA A 720 3.07 -23.40 20.26
CA ALA A 720 3.32 -24.85 20.35
C ALA A 720 4.80 -25.20 20.13
N ASN A 721 5.45 -24.49 19.21
CA ASN A 721 6.87 -24.66 18.88
C ASN A 721 7.58 -23.31 19.05
N ALA A 722 8.78 -23.35 19.61
CA ALA A 722 9.63 -22.18 19.76
C ALA A 722 11.11 -22.60 19.70
N GLN A 723 11.95 -21.66 19.25
CA GLN A 723 13.39 -21.81 19.17
C GLN A 723 14.03 -21.12 20.37
N ALA A 724 14.97 -21.78 21.05
CA ALA A 724 15.76 -21.14 22.09
C ALA A 724 16.71 -20.11 21.48
N LEU A 725 16.74 -18.91 22.06
CA LEU A 725 17.65 -17.83 21.66
C LEU A 725 18.95 -17.84 22.49
N HIS A 726 18.85 -18.25 23.75
CA HIS A 726 19.97 -18.24 24.70
C HIS A 726 20.04 -19.54 25.51
N ASP A 727 21.16 -19.69 26.20
CA ASP A 727 21.35 -20.71 27.22
C ASP A 727 21.39 -20.06 28.60
N LYS A 728 20.88 -20.79 29.61
CA LYS A 728 20.91 -20.35 31.00
C LYS A 728 22.36 -20.18 31.45
N ARG A 729 22.58 -19.13 32.23
CA ARG A 729 23.86 -18.84 32.86
C ARG A 729 23.70 -18.70 34.37
N ASP A 730 24.76 -19.02 35.08
CA ASP A 730 24.85 -18.74 36.51
C ASP A 730 25.08 -17.24 36.79
N LYS A 731 25.20 -16.88 38.07
CA LYS A 731 25.43 -15.49 38.51
C LYS A 731 26.78 -14.90 38.06
N TYR A 732 27.71 -15.73 37.59
CA TYR A 732 29.03 -15.33 37.09
C TYR A 732 29.08 -15.31 35.55
N GLY A 733 28.02 -15.77 34.88
CA GLY A 733 27.90 -15.79 33.42
C GLY A 733 28.32 -17.11 32.77
N HIS A 734 28.60 -18.16 33.53
CA HIS A 734 28.95 -19.49 32.99
C HIS A 734 27.69 -20.27 32.57
N PRO A 735 27.71 -21.01 31.45
CA PRO A 735 26.58 -21.84 31.02
C PRO A 735 26.21 -22.89 32.07
N LEU A 736 24.91 -23.05 32.33
CA LEU A 736 24.38 -24.14 33.14
C LEU A 736 24.12 -25.36 32.25
N LEU A 737 24.56 -26.53 32.71
CA LEU A 737 24.43 -27.80 32.00
C LEU A 737 23.32 -28.68 32.61
N ASP A 738 22.66 -29.47 31.78
CA ASP A 738 21.74 -30.53 32.21
C ASP A 738 22.50 -31.79 32.68
N ALA A 739 21.75 -32.85 33.03
CA ALA A 739 22.32 -34.09 33.55
C ALA A 739 23.22 -34.81 32.52
N GLU A 740 23.03 -34.51 31.23
CA GLU A 740 23.77 -35.04 30.09
C GLU A 740 24.95 -34.15 29.68
N GLY A 741 25.20 -33.04 30.40
CA GLY A 741 26.31 -32.12 30.14
C GLY A 741 26.05 -31.12 29.01
N LYS A 742 24.81 -30.92 28.59
CA LYS A 742 24.41 -29.98 27.54
C LYS A 742 23.87 -28.69 28.13
N ASN A 743 24.12 -27.55 27.46
CA ASN A 743 23.58 -26.26 27.89
C ASN A 743 22.05 -26.29 28.01
N ILE A 744 21.53 -25.72 29.10
CA ILE A 744 20.09 -25.61 29.35
C ILE A 744 19.54 -24.39 28.58
N PRO A 745 18.61 -24.57 27.63
CA PRO A 745 18.06 -23.45 26.86
C PRO A 745 17.15 -22.54 27.69
N VAL A 746 17.10 -21.26 27.31
CA VAL A 746 16.21 -20.22 27.86
C VAL A 746 15.83 -19.23 26.75
N ASP A 747 14.83 -18.38 27.01
CA ASP A 747 14.34 -17.35 26.09
C ASP A 747 13.89 -17.91 24.74
N PHE A 748 12.67 -18.41 24.70
CA PHE A 748 12.15 -19.09 23.52
C PHE A 748 11.38 -18.11 22.62
N VAL A 749 11.58 -18.21 21.32
CA VAL A 749 10.93 -17.31 20.34
C VAL A 749 10.24 -18.10 19.25
N ASN A 750 9.16 -17.54 18.71
CA ASN A 750 8.56 -18.05 17.48
C ASN A 750 9.34 -17.49 16.28
N THR A 751 9.95 -18.35 15.46
CA THR A 751 10.74 -17.98 14.27
C THR A 751 9.93 -17.30 13.16
N GLY A 752 8.61 -17.17 13.34
CA GLY A 752 7.76 -16.32 12.54
C GLY A 752 7.45 -16.94 11.18
N SER A 753 7.84 -16.26 10.10
CA SER A 753 7.47 -16.64 8.74
C SER A 753 8.44 -17.65 8.12
N ASN A 754 7.89 -18.59 7.36
CA ASN A 754 8.65 -19.54 6.56
C ASN A 754 9.35 -18.81 5.40
N HIS A 755 10.63 -19.09 5.17
CA HIS A 755 11.39 -18.55 4.05
C HIS A 755 11.13 -19.36 2.78
N HIS A 756 11.21 -20.68 2.89
CA HIS A 756 11.00 -21.60 1.78
C HIS A 756 10.58 -22.98 2.28
N VAL A 757 10.10 -23.81 1.37
CA VAL A 757 9.97 -25.26 1.57
C VAL A 757 10.75 -25.97 0.48
N ALA A 758 11.52 -26.99 0.84
CA ALA A 758 12.17 -27.90 -0.09
C ALA A 758 11.33 -29.19 -0.18
N ILE A 759 11.12 -29.68 -1.41
CA ILE A 759 10.31 -30.87 -1.70
C ILE A 759 11.22 -31.98 -2.20
N TYR A 760 11.01 -33.16 -1.65
CA TYR A 760 11.77 -34.38 -1.94
C TYR A 760 10.81 -35.51 -2.31
N ARG A 761 11.33 -36.53 -2.98
CA ARG A 761 10.68 -37.82 -3.18
C ARG A 761 11.41 -38.87 -2.36
N ASP A 762 10.68 -39.62 -1.53
CA ASP A 762 11.27 -40.75 -0.80
C ASP A 762 11.39 -42.01 -1.67
N ASN A 763 12.03 -43.05 -1.12
CA ASN A 763 12.22 -44.34 -1.79
C ASN A 763 10.92 -45.09 -2.13
N THR A 764 9.78 -44.70 -1.56
CA THR A 764 8.45 -45.24 -1.87
C THR A 764 7.73 -44.45 -2.97
N GLY A 765 8.35 -43.37 -3.47
CA GLY A 765 7.77 -42.48 -4.48
C GLY A 765 6.89 -41.37 -3.90
N ASN A 766 6.75 -41.27 -2.58
CA ASN A 766 5.91 -40.27 -1.93
C ASN A 766 6.67 -38.94 -1.77
N LEU A 767 5.94 -37.82 -1.90
CA LEU A 767 6.52 -36.50 -1.68
C LEU A 767 6.68 -36.22 -0.18
N GLN A 768 7.80 -35.60 0.16
CA GLN A 768 8.16 -35.16 1.51
C GLN A 768 8.57 -33.70 1.48
N GLU A 769 8.40 -33.00 2.60
CA GLU A 769 8.76 -31.58 2.73
C GLU A 769 9.79 -31.32 3.82
N ASN A 770 10.57 -30.26 3.61
CA ASN A 770 11.37 -29.63 4.65
C ASN A 770 11.08 -28.12 4.64
N VAL A 771 10.31 -27.63 5.62
CA VAL A 771 9.92 -26.22 5.72
C VAL A 771 10.96 -25.46 6.56
N ILE A 772 11.58 -24.46 5.95
CA ILE A 772 12.68 -23.71 6.57
C ILE A 772 12.24 -22.29 6.89
N SER A 773 12.41 -21.90 8.16
CA SER A 773 12.14 -20.54 8.64
C SER A 773 13.16 -19.52 8.12
N PHE A 774 12.82 -18.23 8.14
CA PHE A 774 13.80 -17.19 7.82
C PHE A 774 14.96 -17.13 8.83
N PHE A 775 14.68 -17.45 10.10
CA PHE A 775 15.70 -17.64 11.13
C PHE A 775 16.73 -18.67 10.69
N GLU A 776 16.29 -19.87 10.38
CA GLU A 776 17.15 -20.99 10.04
C GLU A 776 17.91 -20.74 8.74
N ALA A 777 17.25 -20.21 7.71
CA ALA A 777 17.90 -19.82 6.46
C ALA A 777 19.04 -18.81 6.70
N THR A 778 18.85 -17.87 7.64
CA THR A 778 19.88 -16.90 8.01
C THR A 778 21.03 -17.56 8.76
N THR A 779 20.73 -18.45 9.70
CA THR A 779 21.73 -19.22 10.43
C THR A 779 22.59 -20.05 9.49
N ARG A 780 21.97 -20.81 8.57
CA ARG A 780 22.67 -21.57 7.52
C ARG A 780 23.60 -20.68 6.71
N ALA A 781 23.09 -19.57 6.19
CA ALA A 781 23.87 -18.62 5.41
C ALA A 781 25.04 -18.01 6.20
N THR A 782 24.87 -17.75 7.49
CA THR A 782 25.92 -17.19 8.36
C THR A 782 27.01 -18.21 8.67
N LEU A 783 26.65 -19.50 8.73
CA LEU A 783 27.56 -20.62 8.94
C LEU A 783 28.22 -21.14 7.64
N GLY A 784 27.89 -20.56 6.48
CA GLY A 784 28.38 -21.05 5.19
C GLY A 784 27.72 -22.34 4.71
N ILE A 785 26.60 -22.74 5.33
CA ILE A 785 25.81 -23.91 4.96
C ILE A 785 24.83 -23.52 3.84
N PRO A 786 24.61 -24.38 2.82
CA PRO A 786 23.58 -24.15 1.80
C PRO A 786 22.21 -23.84 2.42
N ILE A 787 21.55 -22.79 1.93
CA ILE A 787 20.23 -22.40 2.42
C ILE A 787 19.19 -23.48 2.09
N ILE A 788 19.24 -24.01 0.86
CA ILE A 788 18.48 -25.17 0.43
C ILE A 788 19.42 -26.37 0.52
N ASP A 789 19.04 -27.35 1.33
CA ASP A 789 19.81 -28.58 1.50
C ASP A 789 19.34 -29.63 0.49
N LYS A 790 20.02 -29.73 -0.66
CA LYS A 790 19.63 -30.68 -1.73
C LYS A 790 19.93 -32.15 -1.36
N ASP A 791 20.75 -32.40 -0.32
CA ASP A 791 21.16 -33.74 0.11
C ASP A 791 20.42 -34.22 1.38
N TYR A 792 19.39 -33.49 1.80
CA TYR A 792 18.60 -33.82 2.98
C TYR A 792 18.03 -35.25 2.92
N ARG A 793 18.44 -36.10 3.87
CA ARG A 793 18.07 -37.54 3.96
C ARG A 793 18.39 -38.36 2.70
N LYS A 794 19.41 -37.96 1.93
CA LYS A 794 19.87 -38.71 0.76
C LYS A 794 20.29 -40.15 1.09
N GLU A 795 20.85 -40.37 2.28
CA GLU A 795 21.20 -41.70 2.79
C GLU A 795 19.98 -42.63 2.94
N ASP A 796 18.79 -42.06 3.16
CA ASP A 796 17.51 -42.79 3.22
C ASP A 796 16.89 -43.00 1.82
N GLY A 797 17.61 -42.65 0.75
CA GLY A 797 17.16 -42.73 -0.64
C GLY A 797 16.25 -41.57 -1.06
N TRP A 798 16.29 -40.42 -0.38
CA TRP A 798 15.48 -39.25 -0.75
C TRP A 798 16.10 -38.49 -1.93
N GLU A 799 15.26 -38.14 -2.91
CA GLU A 799 15.61 -37.37 -4.10
C GLU A 799 15.05 -35.94 -3.97
N PHE A 800 15.90 -34.91 -4.02
CA PHE A 800 15.44 -33.53 -4.08
C PHE A 800 14.80 -33.20 -5.43
N LEU A 801 13.62 -32.56 -5.41
CA LEU A 801 12.89 -32.19 -6.63
C LEU A 801 12.99 -30.70 -6.93
N PHE A 802 12.51 -29.86 -6.01
CA PHE A 802 12.50 -28.41 -6.17
C PHE A 802 12.29 -27.71 -4.82
N SER A 803 12.51 -26.41 -4.80
CA SER A 803 12.14 -25.55 -3.67
C SER A 803 11.01 -24.58 -4.05
N MET A 804 10.22 -24.17 -3.06
CA MET A 804 9.18 -23.16 -3.23
C MET A 804 9.43 -21.99 -2.28
N LYS A 805 9.45 -20.78 -2.83
CA LYS A 805 9.51 -19.50 -2.11
C LYS A 805 8.36 -18.61 -2.55
N GLN A 806 7.97 -17.67 -1.70
CA GLN A 806 6.96 -16.68 -2.05
C GLN A 806 7.33 -15.93 -3.35
N ASN A 807 6.37 -15.82 -4.26
CA ASN A 807 6.46 -15.27 -5.62
C ASN A 807 7.29 -16.07 -6.63
N GLU A 808 7.72 -17.30 -6.31
CA GLU A 808 8.17 -18.24 -7.35
C GLU A 808 6.98 -18.81 -8.11
N TYR A 809 7.21 -19.20 -9.36
CA TYR A 809 6.17 -19.55 -10.32
C TYR A 809 6.17 -21.04 -10.64
N PHE A 810 4.96 -21.59 -10.74
CA PHE A 810 4.72 -22.98 -11.06
C PHE A 810 3.59 -23.08 -12.09
N VAL A 811 3.81 -23.92 -13.10
CA VAL A 811 2.80 -24.31 -14.08
C VAL A 811 2.17 -25.61 -13.62
N PHE A 812 0.85 -25.60 -13.47
CA PHE A 812 0.07 -26.76 -13.00
C PHE A 812 -0.44 -27.58 -14.19
N PRO A 813 -0.49 -28.92 -14.10
CA PRO A 813 -1.31 -29.71 -15.01
C PRO A 813 -2.80 -29.39 -14.81
N ASN A 814 -3.58 -29.48 -15.88
CA ASN A 814 -5.01 -29.22 -15.86
C ASN A 814 -5.76 -30.32 -16.61
N GLU A 815 -6.31 -31.25 -15.85
CA GLU A 815 -7.06 -32.40 -16.36
C GLU A 815 -8.32 -31.98 -17.13
N GLN A 816 -8.95 -30.86 -16.76
CA GLN A 816 -10.18 -30.40 -17.42
C GLN A 816 -9.93 -29.93 -18.86
N THR A 817 -8.75 -29.39 -19.13
CA THR A 817 -8.36 -28.95 -20.47
C THR A 817 -7.41 -29.91 -21.17
N GLY A 818 -7.00 -31.00 -20.50
CA GLY A 818 -5.97 -31.91 -21.00
C GLY A 818 -4.57 -31.29 -21.05
N PHE A 819 -4.32 -30.17 -20.37
CA PHE A 819 -3.04 -29.48 -20.43
C PHE A 819 -2.01 -30.15 -19.51
N ASN A 820 -0.87 -30.53 -20.08
CA ASN A 820 0.27 -31.08 -19.34
C ASN A 820 1.53 -30.21 -19.55
N PRO A 821 2.08 -29.58 -18.49
CA PRO A 821 3.26 -28.73 -18.61
C PRO A 821 4.53 -29.46 -19.04
N LYS A 822 4.56 -30.80 -19.01
CA LYS A 822 5.70 -31.61 -19.47
C LYS A 822 5.68 -31.93 -20.97
N GLU A 823 4.53 -31.74 -21.63
CA GLU A 823 4.33 -32.07 -23.04
C GLU A 823 4.42 -30.83 -23.95
N ILE A 824 4.58 -29.65 -23.37
CA ILE A 824 4.61 -28.37 -24.08
C ILE A 824 5.94 -27.68 -23.81
N ASP A 825 6.51 -27.06 -24.83
CA ASP A 825 7.68 -26.20 -24.67
C ASP A 825 7.29 -24.91 -23.93
N LEU A 826 7.62 -24.85 -22.63
CA LEU A 826 7.31 -23.73 -21.76
C LEU A 826 8.17 -22.48 -22.04
N MET A 827 9.28 -22.62 -22.78
CA MET A 827 10.14 -21.49 -23.15
C MET A 827 9.67 -20.79 -24.43
N ASN A 828 8.84 -21.46 -25.25
CA ASN A 828 8.31 -20.90 -26.48
C ASN A 828 7.18 -19.89 -26.21
N PRO A 829 7.34 -18.60 -26.58
CA PRO A 829 6.32 -17.57 -26.37
C PRO A 829 4.97 -17.86 -27.04
N GLU A 830 4.95 -18.61 -28.15
CA GLU A 830 3.70 -18.98 -28.85
C GLU A 830 2.77 -19.82 -27.95
N ASN A 831 3.33 -20.54 -26.98
CA ASN A 831 2.57 -21.37 -26.04
C ASN A 831 2.06 -20.58 -24.82
N TYR A 832 2.37 -19.28 -24.68
CA TYR A 832 2.07 -18.55 -23.44
C TYR A 832 0.56 -18.43 -23.15
N HIS A 833 -0.28 -18.36 -24.18
CA HIS A 833 -1.74 -18.40 -24.02
C HIS A 833 -2.25 -19.73 -23.42
N LEU A 834 -1.53 -20.84 -23.61
CA LEU A 834 -1.81 -22.15 -22.99
C LEU A 834 -1.23 -22.25 -21.57
N ILE A 835 -0.08 -21.61 -21.34
CA ILE A 835 0.62 -21.62 -20.05
C ILE A 835 -0.05 -20.70 -19.04
N SER A 836 -0.43 -19.48 -19.45
CA SER A 836 -0.96 -18.42 -18.59
C SER A 836 -2.12 -18.89 -17.71
N PRO A 837 -3.17 -19.58 -18.21
CA PRO A 837 -4.28 -20.07 -17.40
C PRO A 837 -3.88 -21.06 -16.29
N ASN A 838 -2.72 -21.69 -16.45
CA ASN A 838 -2.21 -22.74 -15.57
C ASN A 838 -1.01 -22.27 -14.73
N LEU A 839 -0.66 -20.97 -14.80
CA LEU A 839 0.52 -20.41 -14.19
C LEU A 839 0.17 -19.69 -12.88
N PHE A 840 0.70 -20.22 -11.78
CA PHE A 840 0.45 -19.73 -10.43
C PHE A 840 1.76 -19.40 -9.72
N ARG A 841 1.74 -18.33 -8.93
CA ARG A 841 2.82 -17.96 -8.02
C ARG A 841 2.54 -18.43 -6.61
N VAL A 842 3.57 -18.85 -5.89
CA VAL A 842 3.47 -19.18 -4.47
C VAL A 842 3.12 -17.92 -3.68
N GLN A 843 2.08 -17.97 -2.88
CA GLN A 843 1.61 -16.84 -2.06
C GLN A 843 1.92 -17.03 -0.57
N LYS A 844 1.68 -18.24 -0.03
CA LYS A 844 1.98 -18.60 1.37
C LYS A 844 2.43 -20.06 1.45
N ILE A 845 3.27 -20.35 2.44
CA ILE A 845 3.84 -21.67 2.70
C ILE A 845 3.65 -22.00 4.18
N ALA A 846 3.06 -23.15 4.45
CA ALA A 846 3.00 -23.80 5.76
C ALA A 846 3.23 -25.31 5.59
N THR A 847 3.42 -26.01 6.72
CA THR A 847 3.59 -27.47 6.76
C THR A 847 2.40 -28.17 6.09
N LYS A 848 2.66 -28.86 4.98
CA LYS A 848 1.68 -29.55 4.13
C LYS A 848 0.50 -28.68 3.67
N ASP A 849 0.69 -27.36 3.61
CA ASP A 849 -0.34 -26.41 3.23
C ASP A 849 0.26 -25.23 2.46
N TYR A 850 0.12 -25.27 1.14
CA TYR A 850 0.69 -24.31 0.21
C TYR A 850 -0.43 -23.57 -0.50
N VAL A 851 -0.36 -22.23 -0.50
CA VAL A 851 -1.33 -21.38 -1.16
C VAL A 851 -0.68 -20.72 -2.36
N PHE A 852 -1.31 -20.86 -3.53
CA PHE A 852 -0.86 -20.26 -4.79
C PHE A 852 -1.89 -19.26 -5.29
N ARG A 853 -1.42 -18.26 -6.06
CA ARG A 853 -2.25 -17.25 -6.72
C ARG A 853 -1.99 -17.29 -8.20
N HIS A 854 -3.06 -17.22 -8.99
CA HIS A 854 -2.93 -17.09 -10.43
C HIS A 854 -2.16 -15.80 -10.74
N HIS A 855 -1.24 -15.82 -11.70
CA HIS A 855 -0.31 -14.69 -11.90
C HIS A 855 -1.01 -13.38 -12.29
N LEU A 856 -2.22 -13.47 -12.83
CA LEU A 856 -3.04 -12.33 -13.23
C LEU A 856 -3.73 -11.62 -12.06
N GLU A 857 -3.84 -12.26 -10.90
CA GLU A 857 -4.68 -11.72 -9.82
C GLU A 857 -3.97 -10.62 -9.04
N THR A 858 -4.65 -9.47 -8.93
CA THR A 858 -4.16 -8.32 -8.17
C THR A 858 -4.52 -8.37 -6.69
N ASN A 859 -5.58 -9.10 -6.33
CA ASN A 859 -6.01 -9.29 -4.95
C ASN A 859 -5.54 -10.66 -4.41
N VAL A 860 -5.26 -10.70 -3.10
CA VAL A 860 -4.86 -11.89 -2.37
C VAL A 860 -6.00 -12.46 -1.51
N GLU A 861 -7.24 -12.02 -1.70
CA GLU A 861 -8.43 -12.60 -1.05
C GLU A 861 -8.71 -14.03 -1.51
N ASN A 862 -9.10 -14.89 -0.56
CA ASN A 862 -9.51 -16.27 -0.80
C ASN A 862 -11.03 -16.35 -0.96
N ASN A 863 -11.56 -15.89 -2.10
CA ASN A 863 -12.96 -16.15 -2.40
C ASN A 863 -13.12 -17.64 -2.75
N ASN A 864 -13.94 -18.37 -1.98
CA ASN A 864 -14.16 -19.80 -2.19
C ASN A 864 -14.77 -20.11 -3.56
N ASP A 865 -15.61 -19.23 -4.10
CA ASP A 865 -16.21 -19.38 -5.44
C ASP A 865 -15.16 -19.34 -6.56
N LEU A 866 -13.99 -18.75 -6.27
CA LEU A 866 -12.90 -18.57 -7.23
C LEU A 866 -11.71 -19.54 -7.01
N LYS A 867 -11.88 -20.54 -6.14
CA LYS A 867 -10.87 -21.58 -5.87
C LYS A 867 -10.72 -22.49 -7.11
N GLY A 868 -9.49 -22.84 -7.48
CA GLY A 868 -9.20 -23.60 -8.70
C GLY A 868 -8.92 -22.72 -9.92
N ILE A 869 -9.36 -21.45 -9.88
CA ILE A 869 -9.21 -20.51 -11.00
C ILE A 869 -8.25 -19.39 -10.64
N THR A 870 -8.55 -18.65 -9.56
CA THR A 870 -7.74 -17.48 -9.15
C THR A 870 -6.72 -17.85 -8.07
N TRP A 871 -6.96 -18.94 -7.36
CA TRP A 871 -6.07 -19.43 -6.32
C TRP A 871 -6.22 -20.92 -6.08
N LEU A 872 -5.14 -21.50 -5.58
CA LEU A 872 -5.03 -22.91 -5.24
C LEU A 872 -4.57 -23.04 -3.79
N ARG A 873 -5.00 -24.11 -3.12
CA ARG A 873 -4.50 -24.50 -1.80
C ARG A 873 -4.40 -26.02 -1.74
N TYR A 874 -3.17 -26.49 -1.62
CA TYR A 874 -2.85 -27.91 -1.70
C TYR A 874 -1.84 -28.31 -0.63
N GLY A 875 -1.89 -29.57 -0.23
CA GLY A 875 -0.77 -30.25 0.42
C GLY A 875 0.11 -30.95 -0.62
N LEU A 876 0.95 -31.88 -0.17
CA LEU A 876 1.93 -32.60 -1.00
C LEU A 876 1.30 -33.28 -2.22
N ASN A 877 0.13 -33.92 -2.10
CA ASN A 877 -0.49 -34.62 -3.22
C ASN A 877 -0.95 -33.69 -4.34
N GLY A 878 -1.33 -32.44 -4.02
CA GLY A 878 -1.82 -31.48 -5.02
C GLY A 878 -0.72 -30.69 -5.73
N ILE A 879 0.55 -30.97 -5.41
CA ILE A 879 1.71 -30.39 -6.09
C ILE A 879 2.48 -31.44 -6.92
N VAL A 880 1.89 -32.61 -7.13
CA VAL A 880 2.47 -33.64 -8.01
C VAL A 880 2.37 -33.16 -9.47
N GLY A 881 3.47 -33.29 -10.22
CA GLY A 881 3.49 -32.99 -11.66
C GLY A 881 3.62 -31.51 -12.02
N ILE A 882 3.65 -30.60 -11.04
CA ILE A 882 3.87 -29.16 -11.30
C ILE A 882 5.29 -28.90 -11.80
N VAL A 883 5.46 -27.89 -12.64
CA VAL A 883 6.76 -27.50 -13.20
C VAL A 883 7.11 -26.09 -12.74
N LYS A 884 8.27 -25.93 -12.09
CA LYS A 884 8.79 -24.62 -11.70
C LYS A 884 9.27 -23.87 -12.93
N ILE A 885 8.98 -22.57 -13.01
CA ILE A 885 9.53 -21.69 -14.05
C ILE A 885 10.06 -20.39 -13.46
N ARG A 886 10.99 -19.74 -14.17
CA ARG A 886 11.48 -18.40 -13.84
C ARG A 886 11.14 -17.42 -14.95
N LEU A 887 10.54 -16.30 -14.57
CA LEU A 887 10.26 -15.18 -15.47
C LEU A 887 11.32 -14.08 -15.33
N ASN A 888 11.72 -13.46 -16.44
CA ASN A 888 12.54 -12.25 -16.44
C ASN A 888 11.69 -10.99 -16.20
N HIS A 889 12.31 -9.81 -16.31
CA HIS A 889 11.63 -8.53 -16.05
C HIS A 889 10.58 -8.14 -17.10
N ILE A 890 10.61 -8.77 -18.28
CA ILE A 890 9.64 -8.53 -19.37
C ILE A 890 8.62 -9.68 -19.51
N GLY A 891 8.59 -10.62 -18.56
CA GLY A 891 7.60 -11.70 -18.53
C GLY A 891 7.92 -12.90 -19.42
N GLN A 892 9.15 -13.03 -19.93
CA GLN A 892 9.56 -14.24 -20.65
C GLN A 892 10.07 -15.30 -19.68
N VAL A 893 9.77 -16.55 -19.99
CA VAL A 893 10.34 -17.72 -19.32
C VAL A 893 11.83 -17.81 -19.69
N VAL A 894 12.68 -17.81 -18.67
CA VAL A 894 14.15 -17.88 -18.83
C VAL A 894 14.76 -19.14 -18.20
N ALA A 895 13.98 -19.90 -17.44
CA ALA A 895 14.38 -21.19 -16.91
C ALA A 895 13.13 -22.05 -16.61
N VAL A 896 13.29 -23.36 -16.76
CA VAL A 896 12.30 -24.40 -16.44
C VAL A 896 12.98 -25.42 -15.53
N GLY A 897 12.32 -25.79 -14.42
CA GLY A 897 12.89 -26.63 -13.37
C GLY A 897 13.54 -25.85 -12.22
N GLU A 898 14.20 -26.58 -11.31
CA GLU A 898 15.02 -25.98 -10.24
C GLU A 898 16.46 -25.77 -10.75
N GLU A 899 17.03 -24.59 -10.48
CA GLU A 899 18.42 -24.22 -10.82
C GLU A 899 19.48 -24.81 -9.87
#